data_AF-A0A6A5H7Q4-F1
#
_entry.id   AF-A0A6A5H7Q4-F1
#
_cell.length_a   1.000
_cell.length_b   1.000
_cell.length_c   1.000
_cell.angle_alpha   90.00
_cell.angle_beta   90.00
_cell.angle_gamma   90.00
#
_symmetry.space_group_name_H-M   'P 1'
#
loop_
_entity.id
_entity.type
_entity.pdbx_description
1 polymer ?
#
loop_
_entity_poly.entity_id
_entity_poly.type
_entity_poly.pdbx_seq_one_letter_code
_entity_poly.pdbx_strand_id
1 'polypeptide(L)'
;MPDTLYNLCIEKYSNSLCEGQLHLKRNDLDNKLGVAVYENLAQPKRNTPPEVFENFVRSYNFDRLKWNVCNNDEESYWTAPSTQILKEFQLCTQDRIDGEKIETLLQKMVNETSRQTMTRLEIRCRVVDLALFKRGWMKSIAQFLPNLQFLSLYKVQLGKTEFAGLCKSLPTLRGFELRECRDWNIDGISLLSHLEHLCLRRKQFTLSEYYEEISQLPKLKSLDTNVGLFYQNDLSVRKEAFPALEQLDIYCSRVDISCFKNFVETHPKLKHVNLIYTDLSEHADFKNSNTKFLTTGSLKSCLASLEFNGRPERFPKIYEIIRQMQIYLHNYEQQSEDILRKCPEVMIRSCKKVNLQFQLLISTVRCLWLLLKDGRSEIFTFEEKQSVLKFLLYESNKKDPKNGKLCFKMVEEAFKVFCIPELIKNSRENVDSILKLAEQFWAQSIRGNRFPLNCLMAVSTCLKLVTPDKREKLNYEVTASIIRYAKQAVFDNDEVHLELLRVVRLLLMFEITEDNWNDKKLLKESLFGLLIDMDKYNNEVVQVQILEVLEICVQKVERKHRLCLFRKSVFFKLAKFLQRNEQVQKAAVCLYVTLMKMDDFLITGSEELKITILNCIQGYYRPDDPDDLAIFKWVKSLFSIPGVVVWANWVLEKFEEIEEPKAKIRRKE
;
A
#
# COMPACT_ATOMS: atom_id res chain seq x y z
N MET A 1 8.61 23.08 5.67
CA MET A 1 9.34 23.08 6.96
C MET A 1 8.47 23.47 8.17
N PRO A 2 7.54 24.45 8.13
CA PRO A 2 6.73 24.81 9.30
C PRO A 2 5.83 23.67 9.83
N ASP A 3 5.24 22.88 8.93
CA ASP A 3 4.34 21.77 9.28
C ASP A 3 5.05 20.64 10.03
N THR A 4 6.36 20.47 9.83
CA THR A 4 7.13 19.39 10.45
C THR A 4 7.36 19.66 11.94
N LEU A 5 7.68 20.90 12.31
CA LEU A 5 7.83 21.32 13.70
C LEU A 5 6.47 21.32 14.43
N TYR A 6 5.41 21.77 13.76
CA TYR A 6 4.06 21.75 14.35
C TYR A 6 3.60 20.31 14.65
N ASN A 7 3.83 19.36 13.75
CA ASN A 7 3.51 17.95 13.97
C ASN A 7 4.37 17.30 15.07
N LEU A 8 5.66 17.63 15.13
CA LEU A 8 6.55 17.18 16.21
C LEU A 8 6.09 17.72 17.58
N CYS A 9 5.63 18.97 17.63
CA CYS A 9 5.04 19.53 18.85
C CYS A 9 3.81 18.72 19.28
N ILE A 10 2.87 18.46 18.36
CA ILE A 10 1.67 17.66 18.65
C ILE A 10 2.05 16.30 19.23
N GLU A 11 2.97 15.57 18.58
CA GLU A 11 3.39 14.25 19.06
C GLU A 11 4.02 14.31 20.45
N LYS A 12 4.89 15.30 20.70
CA LYS A 12 5.56 15.46 21.98
C LYS A 12 4.58 15.76 23.10
N TYR A 13 3.66 16.72 22.90
CA TYR A 13 2.61 17.04 23.88
C TYR A 13 1.76 15.81 24.20
N SER A 14 1.28 15.12 23.17
CA SER A 14 0.44 13.96 23.35
C SER A 14 1.17 12.77 24.00
N ASN A 15 2.47 12.57 23.75
CA ASN A 15 3.28 11.54 24.45
C ASN A 15 3.47 11.89 25.92
N SER A 16 3.87 13.12 26.24
CA SER A 16 4.06 13.54 27.62
C SER A 16 2.77 13.49 28.45
N LEU A 17 1.60 13.73 27.84
CA LEU A 17 0.30 13.51 28.47
C LEU A 17 0.04 12.03 28.77
N CYS A 18 0.28 11.13 27.79
CA CYS A 18 0.12 9.68 27.99
C CYS A 18 1.08 9.12 29.05
N GLU A 19 2.29 9.67 29.13
CA GLU A 19 3.33 9.26 30.09
C GLU A 19 3.14 9.87 31.49
N GLY A 20 2.13 10.73 31.68
CA GLY A 20 1.89 11.44 32.94
C GLY A 20 2.97 12.48 33.30
N GLN A 21 3.82 12.84 32.34
CA GLN A 21 4.92 13.80 32.53
C GLN A 21 4.47 15.25 32.35
N LEU A 22 3.27 15.47 31.83
CA LEU A 22 2.72 16.78 31.55
C LEU A 22 1.33 16.92 32.14
N HIS A 23 1.15 17.95 32.97
CA HIS A 23 -0.15 18.37 33.48
C HIS A 23 -0.46 19.75 32.91
N LEU A 24 -1.43 19.81 32.00
CA LEU A 24 -1.85 21.05 31.34
C LEU A 24 -3.04 21.69 32.08
N LYS A 25 -3.00 23.01 32.23
CA LYS A 25 -4.10 23.86 32.70
C LYS A 25 -4.89 24.45 31.52
N ARG A 26 -6.05 25.05 31.82
CA ARG A 26 -7.10 25.47 30.88
C ARG A 26 -6.69 26.45 29.77
N ASN A 27 -5.48 27.03 29.83
CA ASN A 27 -4.95 28.00 28.86
C ASN A 27 -3.50 27.72 28.44
N ASP A 28 -2.97 26.52 28.71
CA ASP A 28 -1.55 26.22 28.45
C ASP A 28 -1.25 25.98 26.97
N LEU A 29 -2.29 25.73 26.16
CA LEU A 29 -2.22 25.65 24.72
C LEU A 29 -3.09 26.78 24.13
N ASP A 30 -2.91 27.09 22.85
CA ASP A 30 -3.95 27.79 22.10
C ASP A 30 -4.99 26.78 21.59
N ASN A 31 -6.20 27.24 21.25
CA ASN A 31 -7.29 26.35 20.83
C ASN A 31 -6.92 25.48 19.60
N LYS A 32 -6.19 26.03 18.64
CA LYS A 32 -5.80 25.30 17.41
C LYS A 32 -4.85 24.15 17.74
N LEU A 33 -3.86 24.40 18.60
CA LEU A 33 -2.93 23.37 19.06
C LEU A 33 -3.63 22.36 19.97
N GLY A 34 -4.51 22.83 20.87
CA GLY A 34 -5.33 21.97 21.73
C GLY A 34 -6.16 20.97 20.92
N VAL A 35 -6.91 21.45 19.92
CA VAL A 35 -7.69 20.58 19.01
C VAL A 35 -6.78 19.58 18.27
N ALA A 36 -5.60 20.01 17.82
CA ALA A 36 -4.67 19.11 17.12
C ALA A 36 -4.10 18.02 18.04
N VAL A 37 -3.75 18.36 19.28
CA VAL A 37 -3.33 17.41 20.33
C VAL A 37 -4.47 16.46 20.66
N TYR A 38 -5.70 16.96 20.80
CA TYR A 38 -6.90 16.15 20.99
C TYR A 38 -7.10 15.14 19.86
N GLU A 39 -7.10 15.61 18.60
CA GLU A 39 -7.30 14.75 17.44
C GLU A 39 -6.19 13.69 17.31
N ASN A 40 -4.98 13.99 17.81
CA ASN A 40 -3.85 13.07 17.85
C ASN A 40 -3.94 12.05 19.00
N LEU A 41 -4.52 12.42 20.15
CA LEU A 41 -4.86 11.49 21.25
C LEU A 41 -6.05 10.59 20.88
N ALA A 42 -7.03 11.13 20.17
CA ALA A 42 -8.26 10.44 19.75
C ALA A 42 -8.00 9.38 18.66
N GLN A 43 -6.77 9.26 18.15
CA GLN A 43 -6.47 8.30 17.11
C GLN A 43 -6.55 6.87 17.69
N PRO A 44 -7.33 5.96 17.08
CA PRO A 44 -7.46 4.59 17.57
C PRO A 44 -6.12 3.84 17.70
N LYS A 45 -5.10 4.30 16.96
CA LYS A 45 -3.77 3.68 16.92
C LYS A 45 -2.90 4.02 18.13
N ARG A 46 -3.22 5.07 18.89
CA ARG A 46 -2.38 5.54 20.00
C ARG A 46 -2.60 4.77 21.29
N ASN A 47 -3.72 4.03 21.39
CA ASN A 47 -4.14 3.35 22.63
C ASN A 47 -4.07 4.28 23.86
N THR A 48 -4.45 5.56 23.69
CA THR A 48 -4.48 6.52 24.80
C THR A 48 -5.42 5.99 25.88
N PRO A 49 -4.99 5.93 27.16
CA PRO A 49 -5.87 5.54 28.26
C PRO A 49 -7.12 6.43 28.30
N PRO A 50 -8.33 5.87 28.46
CA PRO A 50 -9.58 6.65 28.50
C PRO A 50 -9.53 7.79 29.51
N GLU A 51 -8.96 7.57 30.69
CA GLU A 51 -8.81 8.57 31.75
C GLU A 51 -7.95 9.77 31.31
N VAL A 52 -6.84 9.54 30.61
CA VAL A 52 -5.97 10.61 30.09
C VAL A 52 -6.74 11.45 29.07
N PHE A 53 -7.47 10.77 28.19
CA PHE A 53 -8.28 11.42 27.16
C PHE A 53 -9.39 12.27 27.77
N GLU A 54 -10.10 11.72 28.75
CA GLU A 54 -11.19 12.38 29.46
C GLU A 54 -10.68 13.57 30.27
N ASN A 55 -9.59 13.40 31.02
CA ASN A 55 -8.97 14.45 31.82
C ASN A 55 -8.48 15.60 30.94
N PHE A 56 -7.88 15.28 29.78
CA PHE A 56 -7.48 16.31 28.82
C PHE A 56 -8.69 17.11 28.34
N VAL A 57 -9.79 16.43 28.04
CA VAL A 57 -11.02 17.08 27.60
C VAL A 57 -11.57 17.97 28.70
N ARG A 58 -11.70 17.47 29.93
CA ARG A 58 -12.20 18.26 31.08
C ARG A 58 -11.33 19.46 31.44
N SER A 59 -10.02 19.34 31.25
CA SER A 59 -9.06 20.35 31.69
C SER A 59 -8.88 21.49 30.68
N TYR A 60 -9.23 21.25 29.42
CA TYR A 60 -8.99 22.18 28.33
C TYR A 60 -10.30 22.64 27.68
N ASN A 61 -10.31 23.78 26.99
CA ASN A 61 -11.52 24.29 26.33
C ASN A 61 -11.39 24.19 24.80
N PHE A 62 -12.27 23.41 24.17
CA PHE A 62 -12.37 23.24 22.72
C PHE A 62 -13.60 23.98 22.20
N ASP A 63 -13.45 24.74 21.11
CA ASP A 63 -14.60 25.24 20.36
C ASP A 63 -15.12 24.20 19.34
N ARG A 64 -14.33 23.18 19.03
CA ARG A 64 -14.69 22.05 18.18
C ARG A 64 -14.27 20.74 18.82
N LEU A 65 -15.22 19.81 18.94
CA LEU A 65 -14.96 18.50 19.53
C LEU A 65 -15.59 17.37 18.72
N LYS A 66 -14.84 16.27 18.56
CA LYS A 66 -15.33 15.02 17.95
C LYS A 66 -15.34 13.90 18.97
N TRP A 67 -16.50 13.56 19.51
CA TRP A 67 -16.64 12.55 20.55
C TRP A 67 -17.09 11.20 20.00
N ASN A 68 -16.46 10.11 20.45
CA ASN A 68 -16.91 8.74 20.15
C ASN A 68 -17.64 8.17 21.37
N VAL A 69 -18.76 7.48 21.16
CA VAL A 69 -19.57 6.88 22.22
C VAL A 69 -19.74 5.39 21.96
N CYS A 70 -19.52 4.57 22.99
CA CYS A 70 -19.79 3.14 23.00
C CYS A 70 -20.78 2.78 24.12
N ASN A 71 -21.52 1.68 23.97
CA ASN A 71 -22.60 1.28 24.89
C ASN A 71 -22.12 0.98 26.32
N ASN A 72 -20.88 0.50 26.45
CA ASN A 72 -20.32 0.01 27.71
C ASN A 72 -19.41 1.05 28.40
N ASP A 73 -19.38 2.29 27.90
CA ASP A 73 -18.56 3.33 28.51
C ASP A 73 -19.24 3.86 29.80
N GLU A 74 -18.43 4.29 30.76
CA GLU A 74 -18.94 4.90 32.00
C GLU A 74 -19.67 6.22 31.73
N GLU A 75 -20.66 6.57 32.55
CA GLU A 75 -21.43 7.80 32.40
C GLU A 75 -20.56 9.08 32.51
N SER A 76 -19.48 9.02 33.28
CA SER A 76 -18.43 10.05 33.36
C SER A 76 -17.86 10.40 31.98
N TYR A 77 -17.59 9.37 31.17
CA TYR A 77 -17.04 9.52 29.82
C TYR A 77 -18.02 10.24 28.88
N TRP A 78 -19.31 10.01 29.04
CA TRP A 78 -20.34 10.67 28.23
C TRP A 78 -20.50 12.14 28.59
N THR A 79 -20.19 12.53 29.83
CA THR A 79 -20.39 13.90 30.30
C THR A 79 -19.15 14.77 30.18
N ALA A 80 -17.97 14.22 29.89
CA ALA A 80 -16.74 15.00 29.72
C ALA A 80 -16.87 16.16 28.69
N PRO A 81 -17.54 16.00 27.53
CA PRO A 81 -17.83 17.11 26.61
C PRO A 81 -18.61 18.28 27.23
N SER A 82 -19.38 18.05 28.30
CA SER A 82 -20.19 19.10 28.95
C SER A 82 -19.37 20.15 29.68
N THR A 83 -18.06 19.94 29.83
CA THR A 83 -17.15 20.94 30.40
C THR A 83 -16.72 22.02 29.39
N GLN A 84 -17.09 21.85 28.12
CA GLN A 84 -16.59 22.61 26.97
C GLN A 84 -17.51 23.75 26.55
N ILE A 85 -16.96 24.76 25.89
CA ILE A 85 -17.72 25.83 25.22
C ILE A 85 -17.63 25.61 23.71
N LEU A 86 -18.54 24.76 23.20
CA LEU A 86 -18.52 24.26 21.83
C LEU A 86 -19.23 25.20 20.87
N LYS A 87 -18.61 25.45 19.71
CA LYS A 87 -19.23 25.97 18.49
C LYS A 87 -19.56 24.86 17.50
N GLU A 88 -18.75 23.81 17.46
CA GLU A 88 -18.91 22.65 16.59
C GLU A 88 -18.82 21.34 17.38
N PHE A 89 -19.77 20.45 17.18
CA PHE A 89 -19.76 19.14 17.81
C PHE A 89 -20.01 18.02 16.82
N GLN A 90 -19.15 17.00 16.84
CA GLN A 90 -19.29 15.79 16.05
C GLN A 90 -19.44 14.58 16.98
N LEU A 91 -20.64 14.02 17.04
CA LEU A 91 -20.97 12.82 17.80
C LEU A 91 -20.85 11.58 16.91
N CYS A 92 -20.06 10.60 17.33
CA CYS A 92 -19.84 9.34 16.60
C CYS A 92 -20.22 8.14 17.48
N THR A 93 -21.26 7.39 17.12
CA THR A 93 -21.59 6.13 17.83
C THR A 93 -20.81 4.97 17.20
N GLN A 94 -20.10 4.18 18.03
CA GLN A 94 -19.34 3.02 17.56
C GLN A 94 -20.20 1.76 17.49
N ASP A 95 -21.12 1.60 18.44
CA ASP A 95 -22.03 0.47 18.55
C ASP A 95 -23.48 0.95 18.68
N ARG A 96 -24.42 0.01 18.85
CA ARG A 96 -25.78 0.36 19.28
C ARG A 96 -25.74 0.89 20.70
N ILE A 97 -26.46 1.97 20.97
CA ILE A 97 -26.57 2.59 22.28
C ILE A 97 -27.93 2.17 22.85
N ASP A 98 -27.90 1.23 23.77
CA ASP A 98 -29.11 0.67 24.36
C ASP A 98 -29.65 1.60 25.46
N GLY A 99 -30.97 1.77 25.50
CA GLY A 99 -31.66 2.48 26.58
C GLY A 99 -31.58 4.01 26.55
N GLU A 100 -30.69 4.61 25.76
CA GLU A 100 -30.59 6.07 25.62
C GLU A 100 -31.14 6.60 24.30
N LYS A 101 -31.65 7.84 24.35
CA LYS A 101 -32.10 8.59 23.16
C LYS A 101 -31.09 9.67 22.82
N ILE A 102 -31.05 10.09 21.56
CA ILE A 102 -30.13 11.13 21.08
C ILE A 102 -30.28 12.44 21.87
N GLU A 103 -31.50 12.81 22.24
CA GLU A 103 -31.78 14.02 23.01
C GLU A 103 -31.14 13.96 24.40
N THR A 104 -31.30 12.81 25.07
CA THR A 104 -30.73 12.56 26.40
C THR A 104 -29.21 12.56 26.35
N LEU A 105 -28.64 11.93 25.33
CA LEU A 105 -27.19 11.89 25.13
C LEU A 105 -26.61 13.29 24.88
N LEU A 106 -27.25 14.10 24.02
CA LEU A 106 -26.84 15.48 23.78
C LEU A 106 -27.01 16.36 25.02
N GLN A 107 -28.05 16.14 25.83
CA GLN A 107 -28.24 16.85 27.10
C GLN A 107 -27.11 16.57 28.10
N LYS A 108 -26.60 15.33 28.14
CA LYS A 108 -25.44 14.96 28.96
C LYS A 108 -24.13 15.54 28.43
N MET A 109 -24.00 15.72 27.12
CA MET A 109 -22.76 16.16 26.47
C MET A 109 -22.63 17.67 26.28
N VAL A 110 -23.74 18.39 26.20
CA VAL A 110 -23.74 19.81 25.81
C VAL A 110 -24.30 20.66 26.94
N ASN A 111 -23.44 21.48 27.53
CA ASN A 111 -23.83 22.44 28.57
C ASN A 111 -24.60 23.64 28.02
N GLU A 112 -25.15 24.44 28.93
CA GLU A 112 -26.02 25.57 28.58
C GLU A 112 -25.31 26.63 27.72
N THR A 113 -24.02 26.89 27.95
CA THR A 113 -23.27 27.87 27.13
C THR A 113 -23.09 27.37 25.71
N SER A 114 -22.75 26.09 25.55
CA SER A 114 -22.60 25.44 24.25
C SER A 114 -23.92 25.41 23.49
N ARG A 115 -25.06 25.16 24.16
CA ARG A 115 -26.39 25.19 23.52
C ARG A 115 -26.67 26.52 22.79
N GLN A 116 -26.24 27.63 23.40
CA GLN A 116 -26.43 28.96 22.84
C GLN A 116 -25.38 29.35 21.79
N THR A 117 -24.20 28.70 21.78
CA THR A 117 -23.07 29.09 20.91
C THR A 117 -22.83 28.11 19.75
N MET A 118 -23.35 26.90 19.84
CA MET A 118 -23.21 25.87 18.82
C MET A 118 -23.89 26.28 17.52
N THR A 119 -23.12 26.22 16.44
CA THR A 119 -23.57 26.50 15.07
C THR A 119 -23.45 25.29 14.16
N ARG A 120 -22.68 24.26 14.54
CA ARG A 120 -22.50 23.03 13.76
C ARG A 120 -22.69 21.79 14.61
N LEU A 121 -23.56 20.89 14.15
CA LEU A 121 -23.76 19.57 14.72
C LEU A 121 -23.58 18.51 13.63
N GLU A 122 -22.80 17.49 13.95
CA GLU A 122 -22.66 16.31 13.12
C GLU A 122 -22.94 15.05 13.95
N ILE A 123 -23.84 14.20 13.46
CA ILE A 123 -24.17 12.92 14.08
C ILE A 123 -23.80 11.81 13.10
N ARG A 124 -22.92 10.90 13.53
CA ARG A 124 -22.48 9.75 12.73
C ARG A 124 -22.75 8.46 13.48
N CYS A 125 -23.54 7.59 12.87
CA CYS A 125 -23.75 6.24 13.40
C CYS A 125 -22.90 5.23 12.64
N ARG A 126 -22.14 4.38 13.35
CA ARG A 126 -21.41 3.30 12.69
C ARG A 126 -22.35 2.20 12.21
N VAL A 127 -23.34 1.86 13.06
CA VAL A 127 -24.44 0.93 12.80
C VAL A 127 -25.75 1.71 12.88
N VAL A 128 -26.73 1.38 12.03
CA VAL A 128 -28.07 1.99 12.11
C VAL A 128 -28.72 1.58 13.43
N ASP A 129 -29.06 2.57 14.25
CA ASP A 129 -29.67 2.39 15.56
C ASP A 129 -31.06 3.02 15.60
N LEU A 130 -32.08 2.17 15.65
CA LEU A 130 -33.48 2.56 15.68
C LEU A 130 -33.93 3.07 17.06
N ALA A 131 -33.28 2.62 18.13
CA ALA A 131 -33.69 2.97 19.49
C ALA A 131 -33.26 4.40 19.84
N LEU A 132 -32.14 4.86 19.26
CA LEU A 132 -31.55 6.15 19.51
C LEU A 132 -32.40 7.33 19.00
N PHE A 133 -33.13 7.16 17.89
CA PHE A 133 -33.89 8.23 17.24
C PHE A 133 -35.40 8.00 17.36
N LYS A 134 -36.02 8.59 18.39
CA LYS A 134 -37.49 8.56 18.56
C LYS A 134 -38.17 9.62 17.71
N ARG A 135 -39.45 9.41 17.39
CA ARG A 135 -40.27 10.39 16.67
C ARG A 135 -40.23 11.77 17.37
N GLY A 136 -39.99 12.83 16.61
CA GLY A 136 -39.94 14.20 17.09
C GLY A 136 -38.59 14.66 17.63
N TRP A 137 -37.56 13.81 17.63
CA TRP A 137 -36.22 14.15 18.11
C TRP A 137 -35.62 15.38 17.42
N MET A 138 -35.95 15.61 16.15
CA MET A 138 -35.46 16.78 15.42
C MET A 138 -35.99 18.09 15.99
N LYS A 139 -37.26 18.11 16.38
CA LYS A 139 -37.86 19.27 17.03
C LYS A 139 -37.19 19.53 18.37
N SER A 140 -36.90 18.46 19.13
CA SER A 140 -36.16 18.56 20.38
C SER A 140 -34.74 19.13 20.17
N ILE A 141 -34.01 18.67 19.16
CA ILE A 141 -32.68 19.22 18.83
C ILE A 141 -32.78 20.68 18.41
N ALA A 142 -33.77 21.05 17.61
CA ALA A 142 -33.96 22.44 17.19
C ALA A 142 -34.22 23.39 18.36
N GLN A 143 -34.99 22.94 19.36
CA GLN A 143 -35.21 23.68 20.60
C GLN A 143 -33.96 23.72 21.47
N PHE A 144 -33.18 22.63 21.47
CA PHE A 144 -31.96 22.49 22.26
C PHE A 144 -30.78 23.31 21.72
N LEU A 145 -30.69 23.47 20.40
CA LEU A 145 -29.61 24.19 19.69
C LEU A 145 -30.22 25.26 18.77
N PRO A 146 -30.73 26.37 19.33
CA PRO A 146 -31.48 27.37 18.55
C PRO A 146 -30.66 28.09 17.48
N ASN A 147 -29.32 28.15 17.64
CA ASN A 147 -28.41 28.86 16.73
C ASN A 147 -27.74 27.94 15.69
N LEU A 148 -28.24 26.72 15.51
CA LEU A 148 -27.68 25.75 14.60
C LEU A 148 -27.77 26.23 13.14
N GLN A 149 -26.62 26.35 12.46
CA GLN A 149 -26.51 26.75 11.05
C GLN A 149 -26.10 25.60 10.14
N PHE A 150 -25.47 24.55 10.69
CA PHE A 150 -25.02 23.41 9.93
C PHE A 150 -25.38 22.10 10.63
N LEU A 151 -26.05 21.19 9.90
CA LEU A 151 -26.39 19.87 10.39
C LEU A 151 -25.92 18.79 9.40
N SER A 152 -25.13 17.83 9.88
CA SER A 152 -24.73 16.65 9.09
C SER A 152 -25.18 15.37 9.78
N LEU A 153 -25.88 14.50 9.06
CA LEU A 153 -26.30 13.20 9.52
C LEU A 153 -25.67 12.11 8.64
N TYR A 154 -25.05 11.12 9.28
CA TYR A 154 -24.43 9.98 8.61
C TYR A 154 -24.97 8.66 9.15
N LYS A 155 -25.54 7.82 8.26
CA LYS A 155 -26.18 6.54 8.60
C LYS A 155 -27.26 6.63 9.68
N VAL A 156 -27.95 7.76 9.73
CA VAL A 156 -29.10 7.98 10.62
C VAL A 156 -30.37 7.48 9.92
N GLN A 157 -31.28 6.85 10.67
CA GLN A 157 -32.60 6.52 10.15
C GLN A 157 -33.55 7.67 10.45
N LEU A 158 -34.10 8.25 9.39
CA LEU A 158 -35.04 9.35 9.45
C LEU A 158 -36.41 8.77 9.17
N GLY A 159 -37.39 8.95 10.05
CA GLY A 159 -38.77 8.58 9.71
C GLY A 159 -39.29 9.46 8.56
N LYS A 160 -40.23 8.94 7.76
CA LYS A 160 -40.79 9.66 6.58
C LYS A 160 -41.28 11.07 6.91
N THR A 161 -41.93 11.27 8.05
CA THR A 161 -42.44 12.59 8.47
C THR A 161 -41.41 13.45 9.21
N GLU A 162 -40.29 12.85 9.63
CA GLU A 162 -39.31 13.50 10.49
C GLU A 162 -38.48 14.53 9.71
N PHE A 163 -38.22 14.28 8.42
CA PHE A 163 -37.49 15.20 7.56
C PHE A 163 -38.23 16.54 7.36
N ALA A 164 -39.52 16.47 7.02
CA ALA A 164 -40.35 17.68 6.91
C ALA A 164 -40.44 18.44 8.24
N GLY A 165 -40.51 17.70 9.37
CA GLY A 165 -40.46 18.27 10.71
C GLY A 165 -39.14 19.00 11.00
N LEU A 166 -38.00 18.44 10.57
CA LEU A 166 -36.69 19.09 10.64
C LEU A 166 -36.68 20.38 9.85
N CYS A 167 -37.14 20.36 8.60
CA CYS A 167 -37.08 21.54 7.73
C CYS A 167 -37.91 22.70 8.29
N LYS A 168 -39.05 22.39 8.94
CA LYS A 168 -39.87 23.36 9.67
C LYS A 168 -39.22 23.87 10.95
N SER A 169 -38.47 23.03 11.66
CA SER A 169 -37.92 23.36 12.97
C SER A 169 -36.58 24.09 12.91
N LEU A 170 -35.83 23.93 11.81
CA LEU A 170 -34.49 24.51 11.61
C LEU A 170 -34.40 25.38 10.34
N PRO A 171 -35.27 26.41 10.18
CA PRO A 171 -35.33 27.21 8.95
C PRO A 171 -34.08 28.07 8.70
N THR A 172 -33.23 28.26 9.72
CA THR A 172 -32.01 29.07 9.69
C THR A 172 -30.78 28.32 9.18
N LEU A 173 -30.91 27.03 8.84
CA LEU A 173 -29.80 26.23 8.33
C LEU A 173 -29.22 26.84 7.04
N ARG A 174 -27.89 26.95 7.03
CA ARG A 174 -27.08 27.34 5.87
C ARG A 174 -26.38 26.15 5.23
N GLY A 175 -26.17 25.06 5.98
CA GLY A 175 -25.60 23.83 5.44
C GLY A 175 -26.31 22.60 5.97
N PHE A 176 -26.60 21.66 5.08
CA PHE A 176 -27.29 20.43 5.46
C PHE A 176 -26.75 19.24 4.67
N GLU A 177 -26.38 18.17 5.39
CA GLU A 177 -25.83 16.96 4.79
C GLU A 177 -26.57 15.72 5.29
N LEU A 178 -27.11 14.94 4.36
CA LEU A 178 -27.64 13.61 4.58
C LEU A 178 -26.82 12.59 3.80
N ARG A 179 -26.11 11.72 4.54
CA ARG A 179 -25.19 10.75 3.96
C ARG A 179 -25.52 9.35 4.46
N GLU A 180 -25.89 8.46 3.55
CA GLU A 180 -26.22 7.07 3.88
C GLU A 180 -27.41 6.91 4.85
N CYS A 181 -28.26 7.93 4.97
CA CYS A 181 -29.47 7.90 5.78
C CYS A 181 -30.60 7.15 5.07
N ARG A 182 -31.48 6.51 5.84
CA ARG A 182 -32.63 5.72 5.33
C ARG A 182 -33.97 6.37 5.69
N ASP A 183 -35.01 6.00 4.96
CA ASP A 183 -36.44 6.25 5.24
C ASP A 183 -36.94 7.71 5.28
N TRP A 184 -36.18 8.67 4.76
CA TRP A 184 -36.59 10.08 4.58
C TRP A 184 -37.14 10.36 3.18
N ASN A 185 -37.93 11.41 2.98
CA ASN A 185 -38.22 12.06 1.69
C ASN A 185 -37.68 13.50 1.70
N ILE A 186 -37.71 14.20 0.57
CA ILE A 186 -37.18 15.58 0.49
C ILE A 186 -38.18 16.63 0.97
N ASP A 187 -39.42 16.21 1.20
CA ASP A 187 -40.57 17.09 1.34
C ASP A 187 -40.34 18.16 2.41
N GLY A 188 -40.53 19.41 1.99
CA GLY A 188 -40.33 20.59 2.81
C GLY A 188 -38.89 21.13 2.82
N ILE A 189 -37.95 20.60 2.02
CA ILE A 189 -36.59 21.18 1.94
C ILE A 189 -36.64 22.65 1.52
N SER A 190 -37.61 23.02 0.67
CA SER A 190 -37.80 24.40 0.19
C SER A 190 -38.05 25.41 1.32
N LEU A 191 -38.46 24.95 2.51
CA LEU A 191 -38.60 25.79 3.70
C LEU A 191 -37.24 26.30 4.23
N LEU A 192 -36.14 25.65 3.87
CA LEU A 192 -34.78 26.04 4.24
C LEU A 192 -34.26 27.16 3.31
N SER A 193 -34.96 28.29 3.25
CA SER A 193 -34.67 29.40 2.33
C SER A 193 -33.27 30.04 2.49
N HIS A 194 -32.60 29.79 3.62
CA HIS A 194 -31.24 30.24 3.91
C HIS A 194 -30.15 29.24 3.53
N LEU A 195 -30.51 28.07 2.99
CA LEU A 195 -29.58 26.99 2.70
C LEU A 195 -28.62 27.37 1.57
N GLU A 196 -27.32 27.35 1.87
CA GLU A 196 -26.22 27.63 0.94
C GLU A 196 -25.52 26.35 0.48
N HIS A 197 -25.52 25.30 1.31
CA HIS A 197 -24.86 24.02 1.04
C HIS A 197 -25.81 22.84 1.29
N LEU A 198 -25.97 21.97 0.30
CA LEU A 198 -26.79 20.77 0.39
C LEU A 198 -26.02 19.55 -0.12
N CYS A 199 -25.94 18.50 0.71
CA CYS A 199 -25.35 17.22 0.35
C CYS A 199 -26.35 16.09 0.61
N LEU A 200 -26.76 15.37 -0.44
CA LEU A 200 -27.75 14.30 -0.40
C LEU A 200 -27.18 13.04 -1.06
N ARG A 201 -26.63 12.11 -0.28
CA ARG A 201 -25.97 10.91 -0.82
C ARG A 201 -26.64 9.59 -0.42
N ARG A 202 -26.61 8.64 -1.36
CA ARG A 202 -26.99 7.22 -1.21
C ARG A 202 -28.50 6.92 -1.13
N LYS A 203 -29.34 7.79 -1.68
CA LYS A 203 -30.74 7.45 -2.00
C LYS A 203 -30.93 7.58 -3.51
N GLN A 204 -31.32 6.49 -4.16
CA GLN A 204 -31.78 6.55 -5.55
C GLN A 204 -33.18 7.15 -5.50
N PHE A 205 -33.29 8.37 -6.01
CA PHE A 205 -34.57 9.02 -6.17
C PHE A 205 -35.09 8.74 -7.58
N THR A 206 -36.37 8.40 -7.67
CA THR A 206 -37.03 7.97 -8.90
C THR A 206 -38.01 8.99 -9.45
N LEU A 207 -38.02 10.24 -8.97
CA LEU A 207 -39.07 11.22 -9.33
C LEU A 207 -38.52 12.63 -9.63
N SER A 208 -39.22 13.32 -10.51
CA SER A 208 -39.06 14.72 -10.91
C SER A 208 -39.35 15.71 -9.76
N GLU A 209 -40.28 15.36 -8.88
CA GLU A 209 -40.72 16.15 -7.70
C GLU A 209 -39.56 16.54 -6.77
N TYR A 210 -38.52 15.71 -6.71
CA TYR A 210 -37.33 15.96 -5.89
C TYR A 210 -36.54 17.18 -6.36
N TYR A 211 -36.45 17.40 -7.67
CA TYR A 211 -35.78 18.57 -8.24
C TYR A 211 -36.57 19.83 -8.01
N GLU A 212 -37.89 19.74 -8.10
CA GLU A 212 -38.77 20.90 -7.94
C GLU A 212 -38.56 21.55 -6.57
N GLU A 213 -38.50 20.78 -5.48
CA GLU A 213 -38.28 21.37 -4.16
C GLU A 213 -36.87 21.95 -3.98
N ILE A 214 -35.83 21.27 -4.45
CA ILE A 214 -34.45 21.74 -4.28
C ILE A 214 -34.20 22.99 -5.15
N SER A 215 -34.81 23.06 -6.34
CA SER A 215 -34.69 24.20 -7.25
C SER A 215 -35.26 25.51 -6.68
N GLN A 216 -36.17 25.41 -5.70
CA GLN A 216 -36.78 26.54 -5.00
C GLN A 216 -35.86 27.15 -3.93
N LEU A 217 -34.66 26.62 -3.70
CA LEU A 217 -33.71 27.16 -2.72
C LEU A 217 -32.92 28.35 -3.31
N PRO A 218 -33.25 29.60 -2.95
CA PRO A 218 -32.76 30.77 -3.68
C PRO A 218 -31.28 31.09 -3.40
N LYS A 219 -30.74 30.61 -2.27
CA LYS A 219 -29.38 30.89 -1.80
C LYS A 219 -28.43 29.71 -1.98
N LEU A 220 -28.87 28.61 -2.60
CA LEU A 220 -28.07 27.40 -2.73
C LEU A 220 -26.85 27.67 -3.63
N LYS A 221 -25.65 27.57 -3.05
CA LYS A 221 -24.36 27.75 -3.72
C LYS A 221 -23.69 26.43 -4.06
N SER A 222 -23.95 25.37 -3.29
CA SER A 222 -23.31 24.07 -3.47
C SER A 222 -24.33 22.94 -3.35
N LEU A 223 -24.38 22.09 -4.37
CA LEU A 223 -25.21 20.89 -4.40
C LEU A 223 -24.34 19.66 -4.65
N ASP A 224 -24.34 18.70 -3.74
CA ASP A 224 -23.67 17.40 -3.86
C ASP A 224 -24.71 16.29 -3.76
N THR A 225 -24.90 15.53 -4.83
CA THR A 225 -25.98 14.57 -4.92
C THR A 225 -25.61 13.42 -5.85
N ASN A 226 -26.17 12.23 -5.58
CA ASN A 226 -25.98 11.05 -6.42
C ASN A 226 -27.23 10.76 -7.28
N VAL A 227 -28.12 11.74 -7.43
CA VAL A 227 -29.35 11.58 -8.23
C VAL A 227 -29.02 11.87 -9.69
N GLY A 228 -29.50 11.01 -10.59
CA GLY A 228 -29.52 11.34 -12.02
C GLY A 228 -30.27 12.65 -12.21
N LEU A 229 -29.58 13.78 -12.48
CA LEU A 229 -30.27 15.06 -12.66
C LEU A 229 -30.86 15.26 -14.05
N PHE A 230 -30.62 14.36 -14.99
CA PHE A 230 -30.97 14.65 -16.38
C PHE A 230 -31.51 13.41 -17.09
N TYR A 231 -32.57 12.81 -16.54
CA TYR A 231 -33.51 12.12 -17.40
C TYR A 231 -34.29 13.16 -18.21
N GLN A 232 -34.55 12.85 -19.47
CA GLN A 232 -34.84 13.75 -20.60
C GLN A 232 -35.94 14.82 -20.41
N ASN A 233 -36.70 14.81 -19.32
CA ASN A 233 -37.85 15.72 -19.11
C ASN A 233 -37.78 16.61 -17.85
N ASP A 234 -36.81 16.44 -16.93
CA ASP A 234 -36.91 17.06 -15.59
C ASP A 234 -36.16 18.40 -15.43
N LEU A 235 -35.19 18.71 -16.30
CA LEU A 235 -34.38 19.93 -16.22
C LEU A 235 -34.26 20.71 -17.52
N SER A 236 -34.87 20.21 -18.60
CA SER A 236 -35.16 21.06 -19.75
C SER A 236 -36.11 22.17 -19.29
N VAL A 237 -35.57 23.37 -19.09
CA VAL A 237 -36.29 24.67 -19.10
C VAL A 237 -36.86 25.16 -17.76
N ARG A 238 -36.00 25.47 -16.77
CA ARG A 238 -36.23 26.65 -15.90
C ARG A 238 -34.93 27.41 -15.70
N LYS A 239 -34.70 28.47 -16.50
CA LYS A 239 -33.56 29.40 -16.36
C LYS A 239 -33.45 30.02 -14.95
N GLU A 240 -34.53 29.97 -14.18
CA GLU A 240 -34.69 30.58 -12.86
C GLU A 240 -34.32 29.63 -11.71
N ALA A 241 -34.15 28.32 -11.98
CA ALA A 241 -33.71 27.37 -10.97
C ALA A 241 -32.25 27.66 -10.56
N PHE A 242 -31.91 27.43 -9.29
CA PHE A 242 -30.52 27.52 -8.81
C PHE A 242 -29.78 28.84 -9.11
N PRO A 243 -30.38 30.02 -8.85
CA PRO A 243 -29.84 31.31 -9.30
C PRO A 243 -28.52 31.73 -8.63
N ALA A 244 -28.10 31.03 -7.58
CA ALA A 244 -26.88 31.27 -6.81
C ALA A 244 -25.86 30.12 -6.90
N LEU A 245 -26.12 29.09 -7.69
CA LEU A 245 -25.32 27.87 -7.67
C LEU A 245 -23.93 28.10 -8.26
N GLU A 246 -22.92 27.73 -7.47
CA GLU A 246 -21.51 27.85 -7.82
C GLU A 246 -20.82 26.49 -7.95
N GLN A 247 -21.31 25.47 -7.24
CA GLN A 247 -20.73 24.14 -7.23
C GLN A 247 -21.81 23.07 -7.40
N LEU A 248 -21.58 22.18 -8.36
CA LEU A 248 -22.45 21.04 -8.61
C LEU A 248 -21.64 19.75 -8.60
N ASP A 249 -22.06 18.77 -7.82
CA ASP A 249 -21.45 17.45 -7.81
C ASP A 249 -22.53 16.39 -8.01
N ILE A 250 -22.42 15.68 -9.13
CA ILE A 250 -23.39 14.69 -9.62
C ILE A 250 -22.74 13.32 -9.80
N TYR A 251 -21.84 13.00 -8.88
CA TYR A 251 -21.11 11.74 -8.90
C TYR A 251 -22.03 10.52 -9.05
N CYS A 252 -21.68 9.62 -9.98
CA CYS A 252 -22.41 8.38 -10.25
C CYS A 252 -23.85 8.60 -10.78
N SER A 253 -24.10 9.74 -11.42
CA SER A 253 -25.39 10.08 -12.05
C SER A 253 -25.37 9.84 -13.56
N ARG A 254 -26.51 9.41 -14.11
CA ARG A 254 -26.77 9.40 -15.56
C ARG A 254 -27.24 10.76 -16.02
N VAL A 255 -26.68 11.24 -17.12
CA VAL A 255 -26.89 12.61 -17.59
C VAL A 255 -26.98 12.68 -19.11
N ASP A 256 -28.06 13.29 -19.63
CA ASP A 256 -28.14 13.69 -21.03
C ASP A 256 -27.23 14.90 -21.33
N ILE A 257 -26.37 14.77 -22.34
CA ILE A 257 -25.38 15.78 -22.72
C ILE A 257 -26.01 17.09 -23.20
N SER A 258 -27.15 17.02 -23.90
CA SER A 258 -27.81 18.19 -24.46
C SER A 258 -28.48 19.03 -23.36
N CYS A 259 -29.13 18.35 -22.40
CA CYS A 259 -29.71 18.98 -21.22
C CYS A 259 -28.64 19.61 -20.33
N PHE A 260 -27.54 18.89 -20.07
CA PHE A 260 -26.45 19.41 -19.24
C PHE A 260 -25.76 20.62 -19.86
N LYS A 261 -25.54 20.60 -21.19
CA LYS A 261 -24.98 21.74 -21.91
C LYS A 261 -25.85 22.99 -21.74
N ASN A 262 -27.16 22.87 -21.95
CA ASN A 262 -28.09 23.98 -21.74
C ASN A 262 -28.06 24.48 -20.28
N PHE A 263 -28.04 23.56 -19.30
CA PHE A 263 -27.92 23.92 -17.88
C PHE A 263 -26.65 24.74 -17.60
N VAL A 264 -25.49 24.29 -18.06
CA VAL A 264 -24.23 25.01 -17.87
C VAL A 264 -24.25 26.40 -18.50
N GLU A 265 -24.83 26.53 -19.69
CA GLU A 265 -24.95 27.80 -20.42
C GLU A 265 -25.90 28.80 -19.72
N THR A 266 -26.94 28.31 -19.03
CA THR A 266 -27.90 29.18 -18.33
C THR A 266 -27.50 29.53 -16.90
N HIS A 267 -26.43 28.94 -16.34
CA HIS A 267 -26.01 29.15 -14.95
C HIS A 267 -24.62 29.82 -14.87
N PRO A 268 -24.52 31.14 -15.08
CA PRO A 268 -23.24 31.84 -15.22
C PRO A 268 -22.41 31.93 -13.93
N LYS A 269 -23.01 31.64 -12.76
CA LYS A 269 -22.29 31.62 -11.47
C LYS A 269 -21.59 30.30 -11.18
N LEU A 270 -21.81 29.26 -11.98
CA LEU A 270 -21.15 27.97 -11.81
C LEU A 270 -19.63 28.12 -11.96
N LYS A 271 -18.90 27.67 -10.92
CA LYS A 271 -17.44 27.67 -10.85
C LYS A 271 -16.87 26.27 -10.96
N HIS A 272 -17.54 25.27 -10.38
CA HIS A 272 -17.05 23.89 -10.37
C HIS A 272 -18.18 22.90 -10.63
N VAL A 273 -17.96 21.96 -11.55
CA VAL A 273 -18.88 20.83 -11.75
C VAL A 273 -18.12 19.52 -11.74
N ASN A 274 -18.54 18.59 -10.88
CA ASN A 274 -17.94 17.28 -10.75
C ASN A 274 -18.74 16.24 -11.54
N LEU A 275 -18.11 15.70 -12.59
CA LEU A 275 -18.69 14.75 -13.56
C LEU A 275 -18.08 13.35 -13.44
N ILE A 276 -17.36 13.06 -12.35
CA ILE A 276 -16.71 11.78 -12.13
C ILE A 276 -17.76 10.66 -12.10
N TYR A 277 -17.48 9.59 -12.85
CA TYR A 277 -18.35 8.39 -12.94
C TYR A 277 -19.77 8.70 -13.47
N THR A 278 -19.86 9.67 -14.38
CA THR A 278 -21.06 9.97 -15.18
C THR A 278 -20.81 9.61 -16.64
N ASP A 279 -21.87 9.58 -17.44
CA ASP A 279 -21.78 9.45 -18.91
C ASP A 279 -21.02 10.65 -19.56
N LEU A 280 -20.81 11.73 -18.80
CA LEU A 280 -20.05 12.92 -19.20
C LEU A 280 -18.61 12.94 -18.66
N SER A 281 -18.13 11.84 -18.09
CA SER A 281 -16.81 11.78 -17.44
C SER A 281 -15.61 12.03 -18.36
N GLU A 282 -15.82 12.00 -19.68
CA GLU A 282 -14.83 12.34 -20.70
C GLU A 282 -15.01 13.76 -21.29
N HIS A 283 -16.13 14.42 -21.00
CA HIS A 283 -16.48 15.72 -21.56
C HIS A 283 -16.04 16.87 -20.66
N ALA A 284 -15.04 17.65 -21.09
CA ALA A 284 -14.58 18.85 -20.38
C ALA A 284 -14.96 20.17 -21.07
N ASP A 285 -15.43 20.11 -22.32
CA ASP A 285 -15.51 21.28 -23.22
C ASP A 285 -16.93 21.84 -23.32
N PHE A 286 -17.55 22.17 -22.18
CA PHE A 286 -18.83 22.89 -22.17
C PHE A 286 -18.61 24.40 -22.27
N LYS A 287 -19.50 25.11 -22.97
CA LYS A 287 -19.44 26.56 -23.16
C LYS A 287 -19.84 27.30 -21.87
N ASN A 288 -18.92 27.39 -20.93
CA ASN A 288 -18.97 28.34 -19.81
C ASN A 288 -17.54 28.65 -19.37
N SER A 289 -17.06 29.84 -19.74
CA SER A 289 -15.65 30.24 -19.57
C SER A 289 -15.18 30.28 -18.12
N ASN A 290 -16.11 30.35 -17.16
CA ASN A 290 -15.82 30.49 -15.74
C ASN A 290 -15.97 29.17 -14.96
N THR A 291 -16.42 28.09 -15.61
CA THR A 291 -16.67 26.81 -14.95
C THR A 291 -15.53 25.82 -15.18
N LYS A 292 -15.00 25.27 -14.09
CA LYS A 292 -14.06 24.14 -14.12
C LYS A 292 -14.82 22.81 -14.03
N PHE A 293 -14.72 22.00 -15.08
CA PHE A 293 -15.24 20.63 -15.09
C PHE A 293 -14.21 19.66 -14.52
N LEU A 294 -14.57 18.98 -13.44
CA LEU A 294 -13.76 17.95 -12.79
C LEU A 294 -14.20 16.61 -13.36
N THR A 295 -13.35 16.04 -14.21
CA THR A 295 -13.64 14.84 -15.00
C THR A 295 -12.53 13.81 -14.84
N THR A 296 -12.69 12.67 -15.47
CA THR A 296 -11.68 11.60 -15.53
C THR A 296 -11.27 11.26 -16.96
N GLY A 297 -11.58 12.12 -17.93
CA GLY A 297 -11.34 11.88 -19.37
C GLY A 297 -9.88 12.00 -19.83
N SER A 298 -8.98 12.49 -18.98
CA SER A 298 -7.55 12.53 -19.26
C SER A 298 -6.76 12.49 -17.94
N LEU A 299 -5.47 12.16 -18.00
CA LEU A 299 -4.60 12.20 -16.81
C LEU A 299 -4.55 13.61 -16.18
N LYS A 300 -4.52 14.66 -17.01
CA LYS A 300 -4.58 16.06 -16.57
C LYS A 300 -5.88 16.36 -15.81
N SER A 301 -7.02 15.91 -16.34
CA SER A 301 -8.32 16.06 -15.68
C SER A 301 -8.38 15.27 -14.37
N CYS A 302 -7.86 14.04 -14.35
CA CYS A 302 -7.75 13.23 -13.14
C CYS A 302 -6.95 13.95 -12.05
N LEU A 303 -5.81 14.56 -12.36
CA LEU A 303 -5.03 15.32 -11.38
C LEU A 303 -5.82 16.48 -10.79
N ALA A 304 -6.42 17.30 -11.65
CA ALA A 304 -7.24 18.43 -11.20
C ALA A 304 -8.43 17.97 -10.33
N SER A 305 -9.06 16.85 -10.71
CA SER A 305 -10.12 16.20 -9.95
C SER A 305 -9.63 15.69 -8.60
N LEU A 306 -8.43 15.11 -8.53
CA LEU A 306 -7.84 14.58 -7.29
C LEU A 306 -7.48 15.71 -6.32
N GLU A 307 -6.91 16.80 -6.81
CA GLU A 307 -6.60 17.99 -6.00
C GLU A 307 -7.84 18.59 -5.36
N PHE A 308 -8.93 18.70 -6.12
CA PHE A 308 -10.19 19.23 -5.61
C PHE A 308 -10.89 18.27 -4.64
N ASN A 309 -10.86 16.97 -4.95
CA ASN A 309 -11.61 15.96 -4.20
C ASN A 309 -10.85 15.31 -3.05
N GLY A 310 -9.60 15.68 -2.79
CA GLY A 310 -8.70 15.07 -1.79
C GLY A 310 -9.10 15.25 -0.31
N ARG A 311 -10.37 15.05 0.05
CA ARG A 311 -10.93 15.09 1.40
C ARG A 311 -11.45 13.70 1.81
N PRO A 312 -11.34 13.29 3.09
CA PRO A 312 -11.74 11.96 3.55
C PRO A 312 -13.17 11.55 3.18
N GLU A 313 -14.12 12.49 3.20
CA GLU A 313 -15.56 12.24 2.95
C GLU A 313 -15.87 11.95 1.47
N ARG A 314 -14.86 12.09 0.59
CA ARG A 314 -14.96 11.81 -0.86
C ARG A 314 -14.21 10.57 -1.28
N PHE A 315 -13.87 9.68 -0.33
CA PHE A 315 -13.12 8.45 -0.57
C PHE A 315 -13.52 7.67 -1.83
N PRO A 316 -14.81 7.36 -2.09
CA PRO A 316 -15.19 6.61 -3.30
C PRO A 316 -14.77 7.31 -4.60
N LYS A 317 -14.87 8.64 -4.65
CA LYS A 317 -14.49 9.44 -5.82
C LYS A 317 -12.98 9.43 -6.03
N ILE A 318 -12.22 9.60 -4.94
CA ILE A 318 -10.75 9.57 -4.97
C ILE A 318 -10.26 8.21 -5.47
N TYR A 319 -10.85 7.11 -4.98
CA TYR A 319 -10.51 5.77 -5.45
C TYR A 319 -10.72 5.64 -6.96
N GLU A 320 -11.85 6.11 -7.49
CA GLU A 320 -12.13 6.06 -8.91
C GLU A 320 -11.18 6.93 -9.75
N ILE A 321 -10.86 8.14 -9.29
CA ILE A 321 -9.88 8.99 -9.96
C ILE A 321 -8.53 8.27 -10.06
N ILE A 322 -8.03 7.68 -8.96
CA ILE A 322 -6.74 6.98 -8.97
C ILE A 322 -6.80 5.73 -9.87
N ARG A 323 -7.93 5.00 -9.87
CA ARG A 323 -8.14 3.87 -10.79
C ARG A 323 -8.03 4.31 -12.25
N GLN A 324 -8.64 5.43 -12.62
CA GLN A 324 -8.56 5.95 -13.97
C GLN A 324 -7.15 6.47 -14.31
N MET A 325 -6.45 7.10 -13.35
CA MET A 325 -5.04 7.47 -13.53
C MET A 325 -4.18 6.26 -13.86
N GLN A 326 -4.40 5.09 -13.24
CA GLN A 326 -3.67 3.87 -13.60
C GLN A 326 -3.83 3.52 -15.08
N ILE A 327 -5.04 3.64 -15.64
CA ILE A 327 -5.31 3.34 -17.04
C ILE A 327 -4.50 4.28 -17.95
N TYR A 328 -4.50 5.59 -17.69
CA TYR A 328 -3.68 6.52 -18.47
C TYR A 328 -2.17 6.31 -18.31
N LEU A 329 -1.73 5.87 -17.14
CA LEU A 329 -0.31 5.56 -16.89
C LEU A 329 0.15 4.25 -17.52
N HIS A 330 -0.76 3.35 -17.92
CA HIS A 330 -0.41 2.24 -18.82
C HIS A 330 -0.04 2.76 -20.22
N ASN A 331 -0.70 3.84 -20.67
CA ASN A 331 -0.40 4.56 -21.90
C ASN A 331 0.52 5.77 -21.63
N TYR A 332 1.59 5.55 -20.86
CA TYR A 332 2.50 6.58 -20.35
C TYR A 332 3.06 7.48 -21.46
N GLU A 333 3.42 6.87 -22.59
CA GLU A 333 4.05 7.51 -23.74
C GLU A 333 3.14 8.53 -24.44
N GLN A 334 1.82 8.46 -24.20
CA GLN A 334 0.84 9.41 -24.72
C GLN A 334 0.63 10.62 -23.79
N GLN A 335 1.26 10.63 -22.61
CA GLN A 335 1.10 11.68 -21.61
C GLN A 335 2.24 12.70 -21.70
N SER A 336 1.96 13.97 -21.41
CA SER A 336 3.00 14.99 -21.37
C SER A 336 3.83 14.89 -20.08
N GLU A 337 5.14 15.17 -20.19
CA GLU A 337 6.07 15.14 -19.06
C GLU A 337 5.62 16.05 -17.90
N ASP A 338 5.16 17.28 -18.20
CA ASP A 338 4.66 18.23 -17.19
C ASP A 338 3.54 17.66 -16.32
N ILE A 339 2.69 16.81 -16.91
CA ILE A 339 1.58 16.16 -16.20
C ILE A 339 2.11 14.98 -15.38
N LEU A 340 2.99 14.17 -15.98
CA LEU A 340 3.61 13.02 -15.33
C LEU A 340 4.40 13.43 -14.07
N ARG A 341 5.18 14.51 -14.13
CA ARG A 341 5.97 15.02 -13.00
C ARG A 341 5.13 15.49 -11.81
N LYS A 342 3.91 16.00 -12.07
CA LYS A 342 2.98 16.43 -11.01
C LYS A 342 2.26 15.27 -10.32
N CYS A 343 2.16 14.11 -10.96
CA CYS A 343 1.39 12.97 -10.45
C CYS A 343 1.81 12.51 -9.05
N PRO A 344 3.10 12.25 -8.75
CA PRO A 344 3.49 11.72 -7.45
C PRO A 344 3.10 12.66 -6.30
N GLU A 345 3.38 13.96 -6.44
CA GLU A 345 3.10 14.93 -5.38
C GLU A 345 1.60 15.02 -5.06
N VAL A 346 0.76 15.13 -6.09
CA VAL A 346 -0.70 15.21 -5.93
C VAL A 346 -1.25 13.95 -5.29
N MET A 347 -0.83 12.77 -5.74
CA MET A 347 -1.28 11.49 -5.18
C MET A 347 -0.84 11.33 -3.73
N ILE A 348 0.42 11.60 -3.40
CA ILE A 348 0.96 11.50 -2.04
C ILE A 348 0.23 12.47 -1.11
N ARG A 349 0.02 13.72 -1.55
CA ARG A 349 -0.69 14.75 -0.77
C ARG A 349 -2.14 14.33 -0.49
N SER A 350 -2.86 13.86 -1.50
CA SER A 350 -4.23 13.38 -1.35
C SER A 350 -4.31 12.15 -0.45
N CYS A 351 -3.36 11.24 -0.55
CA CYS A 351 -3.24 10.08 0.32
C CYS A 351 -3.07 10.48 1.79
N LYS A 352 -2.15 11.40 2.09
CA LYS A 352 -1.91 11.90 3.45
C LYS A 352 -3.15 12.53 4.08
N LYS A 353 -3.95 13.28 3.30
CA LYS A 353 -5.17 13.95 3.77
C LYS A 353 -6.30 12.99 4.14
N VAL A 354 -6.40 11.85 3.47
CA VAL A 354 -7.56 10.93 3.58
C VAL A 354 -7.40 9.94 4.74
N ASN A 355 -6.25 9.92 5.43
CA ASN A 355 -5.89 8.93 6.46
C ASN A 355 -6.20 7.49 5.98
N LEU A 356 -5.41 7.07 4.99
CA LEU A 356 -5.64 5.99 4.04
C LEU A 356 -6.33 4.73 4.59
N GLN A 357 -7.40 4.33 3.90
CA GLN A 357 -7.78 2.92 3.82
C GLN A 357 -6.79 2.18 2.90
N PHE A 358 -6.39 0.96 3.27
CA PHE A 358 -5.36 0.18 2.57
C PHE A 358 -5.57 0.04 1.05
N GLN A 359 -6.82 -0.03 0.57
CA GLN A 359 -7.12 -0.19 -0.86
C GLN A 359 -6.69 1.02 -1.71
N LEU A 360 -6.86 2.24 -1.18
CA LEU A 360 -6.46 3.46 -1.88
C LEU A 360 -4.94 3.59 -1.96
N LEU A 361 -4.26 3.20 -0.89
CA LEU A 361 -2.80 3.16 -0.84
C LEU A 361 -2.24 2.19 -1.86
N ILE A 362 -2.74 0.94 -1.93
CA ILE A 362 -2.34 -0.04 -2.96
C ILE A 362 -2.46 0.55 -4.36
N SER A 363 -3.60 1.18 -4.66
CA SER A 363 -3.86 1.77 -5.97
C SER A 363 -2.90 2.92 -6.27
N THR A 364 -2.54 3.70 -5.25
CA THR A 364 -1.56 4.79 -5.39
C THR A 364 -0.16 4.25 -5.66
N VAL A 365 0.27 3.22 -4.93
CA VAL A 365 1.58 2.58 -5.14
C VAL A 365 1.70 2.03 -6.56
N ARG A 366 0.62 1.44 -7.10
CA ARG A 366 0.60 0.98 -8.49
C ARG A 366 0.80 2.12 -9.50
N CYS A 367 0.15 3.26 -9.31
CA CYS A 367 0.39 4.44 -10.14
C CYS A 367 1.86 4.88 -10.06
N LEU A 368 2.43 4.93 -8.86
CA LEU A 368 3.82 5.32 -8.64
C LEU A 368 4.79 4.35 -9.33
N TRP A 369 4.53 3.04 -9.26
CA TRP A 369 5.31 2.05 -10.00
C TRP A 369 5.22 2.24 -11.52
N LEU A 370 4.02 2.46 -12.08
CA LEU A 370 3.83 2.71 -13.51
C LEU A 370 4.56 3.98 -14.01
N LEU A 371 4.67 4.99 -13.15
CA LEU A 371 5.41 6.23 -13.42
C LEU A 371 6.93 6.04 -13.42
N LEU A 372 7.45 5.03 -12.72
CA LEU A 372 8.88 4.93 -12.43
C LEU A 372 9.58 3.74 -13.11
N LYS A 373 8.83 2.69 -13.49
CA LYS A 373 9.37 1.46 -14.09
C LYS A 373 10.04 1.71 -15.46
N ASP A 374 10.86 0.75 -15.90
CA ASP A 374 11.39 0.67 -17.27
C ASP A 374 12.10 1.96 -17.74
N GLY A 375 12.93 2.57 -16.88
CA GLY A 375 13.67 3.81 -17.17
C GLY A 375 12.85 5.10 -17.06
N ARG A 376 11.52 5.01 -16.88
CA ARG A 376 10.63 6.19 -16.75
C ARG A 376 10.97 7.08 -15.54
N SER A 377 11.68 6.55 -14.55
CA SER A 377 12.13 7.35 -13.40
C SER A 377 13.10 8.49 -13.78
N GLU A 378 13.71 8.48 -14.96
CA GLU A 378 14.70 9.49 -15.38
C GLU A 378 14.17 10.92 -15.43
N ILE A 379 12.87 11.11 -15.71
CA ILE A 379 12.25 12.45 -15.76
C ILE A 379 12.17 13.13 -14.37
N PHE A 380 12.32 12.36 -13.29
CA PHE A 380 12.20 12.88 -11.93
C PHE A 380 13.57 13.26 -11.35
N THR A 381 13.60 14.39 -10.65
CA THR A 381 14.76 14.82 -9.86
C THR A 381 15.05 13.85 -8.72
N PHE A 382 16.25 13.95 -8.15
CA PHE A 382 16.61 13.19 -6.96
C PHE A 382 15.64 13.45 -5.80
N GLU A 383 15.27 14.71 -5.53
CA GLU A 383 14.37 15.07 -4.43
C GLU A 383 12.96 14.48 -4.61
N GLU A 384 12.43 14.51 -5.84
CA GLU A 384 11.14 13.89 -6.17
C GLU A 384 11.17 12.38 -5.92
N LYS A 385 12.24 11.70 -6.35
CA LYS A 385 12.47 10.26 -6.10
C LYS A 385 12.55 9.96 -4.60
N GLN A 386 13.28 10.77 -3.84
CA GLN A 386 13.41 10.62 -2.39
C GLN A 386 12.06 10.82 -1.67
N SER A 387 11.24 11.78 -2.11
CA SER A 387 9.91 12.01 -1.55
C SER A 387 9.00 10.78 -1.71
N VAL A 388 9.03 10.15 -2.89
CA VAL A 388 8.29 8.90 -3.15
C VAL A 388 8.78 7.78 -2.25
N LEU A 389 10.10 7.55 -2.17
CA LEU A 389 10.67 6.48 -1.34
C LEU A 389 10.35 6.67 0.15
N LYS A 390 10.51 7.89 0.68
CA LYS A 390 10.17 8.20 2.08
C LYS A 390 8.70 7.95 2.38
N PHE A 391 7.81 8.34 1.46
CA PHE A 391 6.38 8.04 1.59
C PHE A 391 6.11 6.54 1.62
N LEU A 392 6.66 5.78 0.67
CA LEU A 392 6.44 4.34 0.58
C LEU A 392 7.01 3.61 1.81
N LEU A 393 8.23 3.92 2.23
CA LEU A 393 8.85 3.33 3.42
C LEU A 393 8.03 3.63 4.68
N TYR A 394 7.56 4.86 4.85
CA TYR A 394 6.72 5.23 5.99
C TYR A 394 5.40 4.44 5.99
N GLU A 395 4.68 4.41 4.86
CA GLU A 395 3.39 3.71 4.78
C GLU A 395 3.55 2.18 4.85
N SER A 396 4.61 1.61 4.27
CA SER A 396 4.88 0.17 4.28
C SER A 396 5.29 -0.35 5.66
N ASN A 397 5.90 0.48 6.50
CA ASN A 397 6.21 0.10 7.88
C ASN A 397 5.01 0.19 8.83
N LYS A 398 3.85 0.69 8.36
CA LYS A 398 2.64 0.73 9.20
C LYS A 398 2.08 -0.67 9.40
N LYS A 399 1.98 -1.07 10.66
CA LYS A 399 1.30 -2.28 11.10
C LYS A 399 -0.21 -2.03 11.20
N ASP A 400 -1.01 -3.01 10.82
CA ASP A 400 -2.46 -3.00 11.03
C ASP A 400 -2.72 -3.00 12.54
N PRO A 401 -3.44 -2.00 13.08
CA PRO A 401 -3.71 -1.90 14.51
C PRO A 401 -4.43 -3.13 15.09
N LYS A 402 -5.20 -3.85 14.27
CA LYS A 402 -6.00 -5.00 14.74
C LYS A 402 -5.18 -6.25 15.01
N ASN A 403 -4.08 -6.44 14.27
CA ASN A 403 -3.31 -7.68 14.33
C ASN A 403 -1.80 -7.47 14.47
N GLY A 404 -1.33 -6.21 14.47
CA GLY A 404 0.08 -5.85 14.57
C GLY A 404 0.94 -6.28 13.38
N LYS A 405 0.34 -6.75 12.28
CA LYS A 405 1.04 -7.28 11.10
C LYS A 405 1.09 -6.24 9.98
N LEU A 406 2.04 -6.43 9.07
CA LEU A 406 2.15 -5.61 7.87
C LEU A 406 1.00 -5.93 6.91
N CYS A 407 0.54 -4.92 6.16
CA CYS A 407 -0.44 -5.15 5.10
C CYS A 407 0.22 -5.85 3.91
N PHE A 408 0.06 -7.17 3.82
CA PHE A 408 0.77 -8.00 2.83
C PHE A 408 0.71 -7.42 1.42
N LYS A 409 -0.49 -7.16 0.91
CA LYS A 409 -0.71 -6.68 -0.47
C LYS A 409 -0.09 -5.31 -0.72
N MET A 410 -0.11 -4.42 0.27
CA MET A 410 0.44 -3.08 0.12
C MET A 410 1.97 -3.11 0.07
N VAL A 411 2.59 -3.83 1.01
CA VAL A 411 4.05 -3.91 1.10
C VAL A 411 4.62 -4.66 -0.10
N GLU A 412 3.96 -5.72 -0.57
CA GLU A 412 4.35 -6.44 -1.78
C GLU A 412 4.34 -5.53 -3.03
N GLU A 413 3.34 -4.65 -3.17
CA GLU A 413 3.30 -3.68 -4.27
C GLU A 413 4.36 -2.58 -4.13
N ALA A 414 4.68 -2.17 -2.89
CA ALA A 414 5.76 -1.20 -2.64
C ALA A 414 7.12 -1.75 -3.05
N PHE A 415 7.37 -3.06 -2.83
CA PHE A 415 8.60 -3.69 -3.26
C PHE A 415 8.83 -3.62 -4.77
N LYS A 416 7.79 -3.57 -5.61
CA LYS A 416 7.96 -3.33 -7.05
C LYS A 416 8.65 -1.99 -7.35
N VAL A 417 8.36 -0.96 -6.54
CA VAL A 417 9.03 0.35 -6.67
C VAL A 417 10.46 0.26 -6.12
N PHE A 418 10.67 -0.45 -5.01
CA PHE A 418 12.00 -0.63 -4.41
C PHE A 418 12.96 -1.46 -5.27
N CYS A 419 12.46 -2.21 -6.26
CA CYS A 419 13.27 -2.92 -7.24
C CYS A 419 13.90 -1.99 -8.29
N ILE A 420 13.53 -0.70 -8.36
CA ILE A 420 14.01 0.21 -9.40
C ILE A 420 15.40 0.75 -9.01
N PRO A 421 16.48 0.37 -9.72
CA PRO A 421 17.86 0.69 -9.35
C PRO A 421 18.13 2.20 -9.17
N GLU A 422 17.55 3.02 -10.05
CA GLU A 422 17.78 4.46 -10.11
C GLU A 422 17.25 5.20 -8.87
N LEU A 423 16.31 4.60 -8.15
CA LEU A 423 15.74 5.17 -6.94
C LEU A 423 16.63 4.93 -5.72
N ILE A 424 17.31 3.78 -5.65
CA ILE A 424 17.99 3.33 -4.44
C ILE A 424 19.51 3.52 -4.47
N LYS A 425 20.13 3.57 -5.65
CA LYS A 425 21.61 3.61 -5.81
C LYS A 425 22.35 4.73 -5.05
N ASN A 426 21.65 5.82 -4.74
CA ASN A 426 22.24 7.04 -4.17
C ASN A 426 21.88 7.29 -2.70
N SER A 427 21.21 6.35 -2.02
CA SER A 427 20.82 6.55 -0.61
C SER A 427 20.98 5.27 0.21
N ARG A 428 22.07 5.24 0.99
CA ARG A 428 22.34 4.16 1.97
C ARG A 428 21.17 3.99 2.95
N GLU A 429 20.67 5.09 3.51
CA GLU A 429 19.57 5.08 4.48
C GLU A 429 18.31 4.39 3.92
N ASN A 430 17.99 4.62 2.64
CA ASN A 430 16.87 3.95 2.00
C ASN A 430 17.14 2.46 1.83
N VAL A 431 18.34 2.06 1.41
CA VAL A 431 18.71 0.65 1.26
C VAL A 431 18.59 -0.08 2.59
N ASP A 432 19.17 0.47 3.65
CA ASP A 432 19.10 -0.11 5.00
C ASP A 432 17.62 -0.22 5.47
N SER A 433 16.80 0.81 5.19
CA SER A 433 15.37 0.79 5.50
C SER A 433 14.58 -0.25 4.70
N ILE A 434 14.90 -0.45 3.42
CA ILE A 434 14.26 -1.46 2.55
C ILE A 434 14.63 -2.86 3.04
N LEU A 435 15.89 -3.12 3.36
CA LEU A 435 16.35 -4.41 3.87
C LEU A 435 15.68 -4.74 5.21
N LYS A 436 15.60 -3.78 6.14
CA LYS A 436 14.89 -3.95 7.42
C LYS A 436 13.39 -4.21 7.24
N LEU A 437 12.75 -3.59 6.26
CA LEU A 437 11.36 -3.88 5.91
C LEU A 437 11.22 -5.30 5.32
N ALA A 438 12.14 -5.71 4.46
CA ALA A 438 12.18 -7.04 3.87
C ALA A 438 12.32 -8.14 4.93
N GLU A 439 13.16 -7.95 5.95
CA GLU A 439 13.28 -8.86 7.08
C GLU A 439 11.95 -9.08 7.80
N GLN A 440 11.27 -8.00 8.15
CA GLN A 440 9.97 -8.05 8.84
C GLN A 440 8.89 -8.71 7.98
N PHE A 441 8.91 -8.43 6.67
CA PHE A 441 7.94 -8.94 5.72
C PHE A 441 8.13 -10.42 5.42
N TRP A 442 9.37 -10.85 5.19
CA TRP A 442 9.74 -12.24 4.94
C TRP A 442 9.35 -13.15 6.10
N ALA A 443 9.68 -12.75 7.33
CA ALA A 443 9.34 -13.49 8.54
C ALA A 443 7.83 -13.72 8.72
N GLN A 444 7.00 -12.78 8.27
CA GLN A 444 5.54 -12.90 8.29
C GLN A 444 4.99 -13.75 7.14
N SER A 445 5.64 -13.70 5.98
CA SER A 445 5.17 -14.31 4.73
C SER A 445 5.32 -15.83 4.72
N ILE A 446 6.46 -16.35 5.18
CA ILE A 446 6.70 -17.81 5.25
C ILE A 446 5.66 -18.49 6.15
N ARG A 447 5.31 -17.87 7.28
CA ARG A 447 4.28 -18.42 8.19
C ARG A 447 2.89 -18.48 7.56
N GLY A 448 2.66 -17.75 6.47
CA GLY A 448 1.37 -17.61 5.80
C GLY A 448 1.25 -18.32 4.45
N ASN A 449 2.21 -19.17 4.06
CA ASN A 449 2.25 -19.89 2.77
C ASN A 449 2.13 -18.98 1.53
N ARG A 450 2.62 -17.74 1.59
CA ARG A 450 2.69 -16.83 0.42
C ARG A 450 4.13 -16.53 0.09
N PHE A 451 4.50 -16.70 -1.18
CA PHE A 451 5.84 -16.42 -1.67
C PHE A 451 5.98 -14.92 -2.02
N PRO A 452 6.87 -14.16 -1.35
CA PRO A 452 7.00 -12.71 -1.54
C PRO A 452 8.05 -12.38 -2.62
N LEU A 453 7.72 -12.62 -3.89
CA LEU A 453 8.67 -12.47 -5.01
C LEU A 453 9.24 -11.06 -5.11
N ASN A 454 8.41 -10.02 -5.02
CA ASN A 454 8.90 -8.64 -5.19
C ASN A 454 9.84 -8.24 -4.04
N CYS A 455 9.60 -8.76 -2.84
CA CYS A 455 10.51 -8.59 -1.71
C CYS A 455 11.91 -9.13 -2.02
N LEU A 456 12.00 -10.34 -2.60
CA LEU A 456 13.26 -10.94 -2.99
C LEU A 456 13.96 -10.15 -4.10
N MET A 457 13.21 -9.71 -5.11
CA MET A 457 13.76 -8.85 -6.18
C MET A 457 14.32 -7.53 -5.62
N ALA A 458 13.64 -6.92 -4.65
CA ALA A 458 14.11 -5.69 -4.01
C ALA A 458 15.38 -5.93 -3.18
N VAL A 459 15.44 -7.05 -2.43
CA VAL A 459 16.66 -7.48 -1.74
C VAL A 459 17.80 -7.68 -2.75
N SER A 460 17.57 -8.45 -3.81
CA SER A 460 18.54 -8.67 -4.90
C SER A 460 19.12 -7.35 -5.42
N THR A 461 18.24 -6.39 -5.69
CA THR A 461 18.61 -5.07 -6.21
C THR A 461 19.46 -4.29 -5.19
N CYS A 462 19.07 -4.29 -3.92
CA CYS A 462 19.83 -3.66 -2.83
C CYS A 462 21.24 -4.27 -2.69
N LEU A 463 21.34 -5.61 -2.69
CA LEU A 463 22.61 -6.32 -2.53
C LEU A 463 23.57 -6.09 -3.72
N LYS A 464 23.03 -5.95 -4.94
CA LYS A 464 23.83 -5.69 -6.15
C LYS A 464 24.39 -4.26 -6.21
N LEU A 465 23.59 -3.28 -5.79
CA LEU A 465 23.92 -1.86 -6.00
C LEU A 465 24.79 -1.27 -4.89
N VAL A 466 24.66 -1.77 -3.66
CA VAL A 466 25.40 -1.24 -2.52
C VAL A 466 26.29 -2.31 -1.94
N THR A 467 27.60 -2.06 -2.04
CA THR A 467 28.64 -2.95 -1.52
C THR A 467 28.46 -3.18 -0.02
N PRO A 468 28.85 -4.37 0.52
CA PRO A 468 28.64 -4.73 1.92
C PRO A 468 29.14 -3.66 2.91
N ASP A 469 30.28 -3.02 2.62
CA ASP A 469 30.88 -2.00 3.50
C ASP A 469 30.06 -0.69 3.60
N LYS A 470 29.10 -0.50 2.69
CA LYS A 470 28.30 0.71 2.54
C LYS A 470 26.83 0.51 2.94
N ARG A 471 26.46 -0.63 3.51
CA ARG A 471 25.10 -0.92 4.01
C ARG A 471 25.14 -1.79 5.25
N GLU A 472 24.01 -1.87 5.96
CA GLU A 472 23.84 -2.83 7.03
C GLU A 472 23.72 -4.26 6.47
N LYS A 473 24.23 -5.23 7.24
CA LYS A 473 24.07 -6.65 6.96
C LYS A 473 22.63 -7.07 7.23
N LEU A 474 22.14 -8.02 6.43
CA LEU A 474 20.85 -8.65 6.69
C LEU A 474 20.94 -9.50 7.96
N ASN A 475 19.84 -9.54 8.71
CA ASN A 475 19.68 -10.43 9.85
C ASN A 475 19.95 -11.88 9.44
N TYR A 476 20.85 -12.54 10.17
CA TYR A 476 21.29 -13.89 9.88
C TYR A 476 20.11 -14.89 9.76
N GLU A 477 19.10 -14.80 10.63
CA GLU A 477 17.97 -15.72 10.61
C GLU A 477 17.13 -15.57 9.34
N VAL A 478 16.98 -14.33 8.85
CA VAL A 478 16.28 -14.06 7.58
C VAL A 478 17.10 -14.57 6.41
N THR A 479 18.40 -14.26 6.36
CA THR A 479 19.34 -14.77 5.36
C THR A 479 19.31 -16.30 5.29
N ALA A 480 19.45 -16.97 6.44
CA ALA A 480 19.43 -18.41 6.54
C ALA A 480 18.05 -18.99 6.16
N SER A 481 16.96 -18.31 6.51
CA SER A 481 15.61 -18.72 6.12
C SER A 481 15.38 -18.67 4.61
N ILE A 482 15.82 -17.60 3.93
CA ILE A 482 15.75 -17.48 2.46
C ILE A 482 16.54 -18.62 1.80
N ILE A 483 17.77 -18.84 2.26
CA ILE A 483 18.65 -19.89 1.73
C ILE A 483 18.05 -21.28 1.95
N ARG A 484 17.46 -21.56 3.11
CA ARG A 484 16.79 -22.84 3.38
C ARG A 484 15.52 -23.03 2.55
N TYR A 485 14.77 -21.95 2.31
CA TYR A 485 13.54 -22.01 1.51
C TYR A 485 13.82 -22.50 0.08
N ALA A 486 14.91 -22.03 -0.53
CA ALA A 486 15.35 -22.47 -1.87
C ALA A 486 15.63 -23.98 -1.98
N LYS A 487 15.85 -24.67 -0.86
CA LYS A 487 16.13 -26.11 -0.82
C LYS A 487 14.87 -26.98 -0.68
N GLN A 488 13.80 -26.40 -0.14
CA GLN A 488 12.61 -27.15 0.26
C GLN A 488 11.46 -27.00 -0.74
N ALA A 489 11.49 -25.94 -1.54
CA ALA A 489 10.43 -25.62 -2.46
C ALA A 489 10.69 -26.23 -3.83
N VAL A 490 9.80 -27.14 -4.25
CA VAL A 490 9.63 -27.45 -5.67
C VAL A 490 8.72 -26.36 -6.23
N PHE A 491 9.24 -25.58 -7.18
CA PHE A 491 8.48 -24.51 -7.82
C PHE A 491 7.89 -25.00 -9.13
N ASP A 492 6.59 -24.83 -9.30
CA ASP A 492 5.92 -25.04 -10.61
C ASP A 492 6.22 -23.88 -11.59
N ASN A 493 6.83 -22.80 -11.10
CA ASN A 493 7.17 -21.60 -11.87
C ASN A 493 8.68 -21.35 -11.85
N ASP A 494 9.33 -21.55 -12.98
CA ASP A 494 10.77 -21.37 -13.16
C ASP A 494 11.24 -19.93 -12.89
N GLU A 495 10.45 -18.90 -13.25
CA GLU A 495 10.80 -17.49 -13.06
C GLU A 495 10.95 -17.14 -11.58
N VAL A 496 10.03 -17.65 -10.77
CA VAL A 496 10.04 -17.50 -9.32
C VAL A 496 11.28 -18.17 -8.72
N HIS A 497 11.61 -19.35 -9.20
CA HIS A 497 12.77 -20.09 -8.74
C HIS A 497 14.09 -19.41 -9.13
N LEU A 498 14.17 -18.89 -10.35
CA LEU A 498 15.32 -18.13 -10.85
C LEU A 498 15.64 -16.91 -9.97
N GLU A 499 14.63 -16.11 -9.63
CA GLU A 499 14.84 -14.95 -8.76
C GLU A 499 15.28 -15.33 -7.35
N LEU A 500 14.73 -16.42 -6.80
CA LEU A 500 15.18 -16.94 -5.51
C LEU A 500 16.66 -17.37 -5.56
N LEU A 501 17.07 -18.12 -6.58
CA LEU A 501 18.46 -18.56 -6.74
C LEU A 501 19.41 -17.37 -6.92
N ARG A 502 19.00 -16.34 -7.67
CA ARG A 502 19.76 -15.09 -7.80
C ARG A 502 19.97 -14.39 -6.45
N VAL A 503 18.94 -14.33 -5.60
CA VAL A 503 19.07 -13.79 -4.24
C VAL A 503 19.98 -14.67 -3.40
N VAL A 504 19.80 -15.98 -3.41
CA VAL A 504 20.65 -16.92 -2.65
C VAL A 504 22.12 -16.76 -3.04
N ARG A 505 22.41 -16.64 -4.34
CA ARG A 505 23.75 -16.38 -4.85
C ARG A 505 24.36 -15.14 -4.20
N LEU A 506 23.64 -14.01 -4.21
CA LEU A 506 24.11 -12.75 -3.62
C LEU A 506 24.28 -12.83 -2.10
N LEU A 507 23.36 -13.49 -1.39
CA LEU A 507 23.47 -13.71 0.04
C LEU A 507 24.70 -14.55 0.40
N LEU A 508 24.95 -15.63 -0.34
CA LEU A 508 26.14 -16.44 -0.15
C LEU A 508 27.43 -15.67 -0.46
N MET A 509 27.42 -14.79 -1.46
CA MET A 509 28.59 -13.95 -1.78
C MET A 509 28.87 -12.92 -0.69
N PHE A 510 27.85 -12.21 -0.22
CA PHE A 510 28.02 -10.98 0.56
C PHE A 510 27.72 -11.10 2.06
N GLU A 511 26.82 -11.99 2.47
CA GLU A 511 26.37 -12.09 3.86
C GLU A 511 27.01 -13.25 4.63
N ILE A 512 27.38 -14.32 3.94
CA ILE A 512 27.98 -15.52 4.54
C ILE A 512 29.51 -15.44 4.47
N THR A 513 30.18 -15.39 5.63
CA THR A 513 31.65 -15.16 5.70
C THR A 513 32.44 -16.41 6.10
N GLU A 514 31.77 -17.51 6.46
CA GLU A 514 32.38 -18.81 6.85
C GLU A 514 33.03 -18.86 8.24
N ASP A 515 33.14 -17.70 8.89
CA ASP A 515 33.87 -17.54 10.15
C ASP A 515 33.17 -18.22 11.33
N ASN A 516 31.87 -18.52 11.20
CA ASN A 516 31.06 -19.07 12.27
C ASN A 516 30.48 -20.46 11.93
N TRP A 517 30.17 -21.25 12.96
CA TRP A 517 29.66 -22.61 12.80
C TRP A 517 28.30 -22.68 12.07
N ASN A 518 27.45 -21.67 12.26
CA ASN A 518 26.13 -21.62 11.63
C ASN A 518 26.25 -21.43 10.11
N ASP A 519 27.15 -20.58 9.63
CA ASP A 519 27.48 -20.39 8.23
C ASP A 519 27.95 -21.69 7.59
N LYS A 520 28.91 -22.37 8.24
CA LYS A 520 29.43 -23.67 7.76
C LYS A 520 28.33 -24.72 7.63
N LYS A 521 27.42 -24.78 8.61
CA LYS A 521 26.26 -25.67 8.57
C LYS A 521 25.31 -25.30 7.44
N LEU A 522 24.99 -24.02 7.26
CA LEU A 522 24.08 -23.54 6.23
C LEU A 522 24.62 -23.80 4.82
N LEU A 523 25.90 -23.52 4.58
CA LEU A 523 26.61 -23.81 3.33
C LEU A 523 26.56 -25.29 2.99
N LYS A 524 26.86 -26.15 3.97
CA LYS A 524 26.74 -27.61 3.83
C LYS A 524 25.32 -28.01 3.44
N GLU A 525 24.31 -27.53 4.15
CA GLU A 525 22.92 -27.81 3.84
C GLU A 525 22.55 -27.33 2.42
N SER A 526 23.08 -26.18 1.96
CA SER A 526 22.78 -25.60 0.65
C SER A 526 23.37 -26.42 -0.48
N LEU A 527 24.64 -26.83 -0.30
CA LEU A 527 25.32 -27.75 -1.20
C LEU A 527 24.47 -29.02 -1.38
N PHE A 528 24.05 -29.68 -0.30
CA PHE A 528 23.30 -30.92 -0.42
C PHE A 528 21.87 -30.74 -0.93
N GLY A 529 21.15 -29.71 -0.48
CA GLY A 529 19.75 -29.49 -0.87
C GLY A 529 19.60 -29.25 -2.37
N LEU A 530 20.41 -28.37 -2.93
CA LEU A 530 20.33 -28.01 -4.36
C LEU A 530 20.76 -29.17 -5.29
N LEU A 531 21.62 -30.08 -4.82
CA LEU A 531 22.04 -31.28 -5.58
C LEU A 531 20.95 -32.35 -5.65
N ILE A 532 20.11 -32.46 -4.61
CA ILE A 532 19.03 -33.46 -4.56
C ILE A 532 17.97 -33.15 -5.62
N ASP A 533 17.68 -31.87 -5.86
CA ASP A 533 16.62 -31.42 -6.76
C ASP A 533 17.08 -31.07 -8.17
N MET A 534 18.38 -31.12 -8.45
CA MET A 534 18.99 -30.70 -9.73
C MET A 534 18.39 -31.42 -10.95
N ASP A 535 18.03 -32.71 -10.84
CA ASP A 535 17.42 -33.49 -11.94
C ASP A 535 15.94 -33.19 -12.17
N LYS A 536 15.29 -32.47 -11.25
CA LYS A 536 13.85 -32.13 -11.35
C LYS A 536 13.61 -30.93 -12.26
N TYR A 537 14.65 -30.16 -12.57
CA TYR A 537 14.53 -28.95 -13.37
C TYR A 537 14.90 -29.23 -14.82
N ASN A 538 13.93 -29.11 -15.72
CA ASN A 538 14.16 -29.19 -17.17
C ASN A 538 14.64 -27.85 -17.76
N ASN A 539 14.55 -26.76 -17.01
CA ASN A 539 14.91 -25.42 -17.46
C ASN A 539 16.42 -25.17 -17.30
N GLU A 540 17.11 -25.00 -18.41
CA GLU A 540 18.56 -24.79 -18.48
C GLU A 540 19.02 -23.54 -17.73
N VAL A 541 18.22 -22.47 -17.74
CA VAL A 541 18.56 -21.22 -17.02
C VAL A 541 18.57 -21.47 -15.51
N VAL A 542 17.63 -22.28 -15.02
CA VAL A 542 17.57 -22.69 -13.60
C VAL A 542 18.78 -23.55 -13.25
N GLN A 543 19.12 -24.51 -14.11
CA GLN A 543 20.30 -25.36 -13.93
C GLN A 543 21.60 -24.53 -13.85
N VAL A 544 21.78 -23.54 -14.73
CA VAL A 544 22.92 -22.61 -14.67
C VAL A 544 22.97 -21.89 -13.31
N GLN A 545 21.84 -21.33 -12.85
CA GLN A 545 21.81 -20.62 -11.56
C GLN A 545 22.13 -21.55 -10.38
N ILE A 546 21.66 -22.80 -10.41
CA ILE A 546 22.02 -23.80 -9.39
C ILE A 546 23.53 -24.06 -9.39
N LEU A 547 24.13 -24.28 -10.57
CA LEU A 547 25.58 -24.53 -10.69
C LEU A 547 26.41 -23.33 -10.21
N GLU A 548 26.01 -22.10 -10.50
CA GLU A 548 26.66 -20.88 -9.98
C GLU A 548 26.56 -20.76 -8.46
N VAL A 549 25.41 -21.12 -7.87
CA VAL A 549 25.23 -21.16 -6.40
C VAL A 549 26.10 -22.24 -5.77
N LEU A 550 26.22 -23.41 -6.41
CA LEU A 550 27.09 -24.49 -5.96
C LEU A 550 28.56 -24.11 -6.05
N GLU A 551 28.96 -23.40 -7.12
CA GLU A 551 30.33 -22.89 -7.28
C GLU A 551 30.74 -22.02 -6.09
N ILE A 552 29.85 -21.12 -5.64
CA ILE A 552 30.10 -20.32 -4.43
C ILE A 552 30.16 -21.23 -3.20
N CYS A 553 29.20 -22.15 -3.02
CA CYS A 553 29.23 -23.06 -1.88
C CYS A 553 30.56 -23.82 -1.77
N VAL A 554 31.12 -24.31 -2.88
CA VAL A 554 32.36 -25.12 -2.86
C VAL A 554 33.61 -24.31 -2.55
N GLN A 555 33.61 -23.01 -2.85
CA GLN A 555 34.69 -22.10 -2.42
C GLN A 555 34.70 -21.94 -0.89
N LYS A 556 33.53 -22.08 -0.26
CA LYS A 556 33.28 -21.73 1.14
C LYS A 556 33.17 -22.93 2.10
N VAL A 557 32.96 -24.15 1.59
CA VAL A 557 32.82 -25.35 2.43
C VAL A 557 34.14 -26.08 2.67
N GLU A 558 34.24 -26.72 3.84
CA GLU A 558 35.37 -27.60 4.19
C GLU A 558 35.57 -28.73 3.17
N ARG A 559 36.83 -29.11 2.92
CA ARG A 559 37.25 -30.13 1.94
C ARG A 559 36.41 -31.41 1.97
N LYS A 560 36.15 -31.96 3.15
CA LYS A 560 35.36 -33.20 3.33
C LYS A 560 33.95 -33.13 2.75
N HIS A 561 33.34 -31.94 2.70
CA HIS A 561 32.01 -31.74 2.11
C HIS A 561 32.07 -31.58 0.58
N ARG A 562 33.16 -30.98 0.05
CA ARG A 562 33.40 -30.87 -1.41
C ARG A 562 33.53 -32.24 -2.06
N LEU A 563 34.22 -33.16 -1.39
CA LEU A 563 34.36 -34.55 -1.86
C LEU A 563 33.01 -35.24 -2.10
N CYS A 564 31.93 -34.83 -1.42
CA CYS A 564 30.63 -35.45 -1.65
C CYS A 564 30.09 -35.26 -3.08
N LEU A 565 30.61 -34.29 -3.85
CA LEU A 565 30.26 -34.10 -5.27
C LEU A 565 30.75 -35.22 -6.18
N PHE A 566 31.77 -35.97 -5.74
CA PHE A 566 32.33 -37.11 -6.45
C PHE A 566 31.66 -38.44 -6.07
N ARG A 567 30.68 -38.43 -5.15
CA ARG A 567 29.84 -39.62 -4.91
C ARG A 567 29.06 -39.95 -6.17
N LYS A 568 29.02 -41.23 -6.55
CA LYS A 568 28.40 -41.72 -7.79
C LYS A 568 27.02 -41.13 -8.07
N SER A 569 26.14 -41.07 -7.07
CA SER A 569 24.77 -40.56 -7.20
C SER A 569 24.66 -39.06 -7.52
N VAL A 570 25.70 -38.27 -7.20
CA VAL A 570 25.77 -36.82 -7.46
C VAL A 570 26.61 -36.55 -8.70
N PHE A 571 27.78 -37.19 -8.77
CA PHE A 571 28.75 -37.02 -9.84
C PHE A 571 28.14 -37.29 -11.21
N PHE A 572 27.34 -38.35 -11.34
CA PHE A 572 26.63 -38.68 -12.58
C PHE A 572 25.81 -37.51 -13.12
N LYS A 573 25.13 -36.77 -12.23
CA LYS A 573 24.29 -35.62 -12.59
C LYS A 573 25.16 -34.47 -13.10
N LEU A 574 26.25 -34.17 -12.39
CA LEU A 574 27.18 -33.12 -12.77
C LEU A 574 27.91 -33.42 -14.09
N ALA A 575 28.30 -34.67 -14.31
CA ALA A 575 28.96 -35.12 -15.54
C ALA A 575 28.04 -35.00 -16.77
N LYS A 576 26.72 -35.16 -16.60
CA LYS A 576 25.73 -34.91 -17.67
C LYS A 576 25.75 -33.46 -18.16
N PHE A 577 25.96 -32.49 -17.27
CA PHE A 577 25.94 -31.07 -17.64
C PHE A 577 27.13 -30.64 -18.49
N LEU A 578 28.18 -31.46 -18.56
CA LEU A 578 29.26 -31.26 -19.51
C LEU A 578 28.86 -31.63 -20.96
N GLN A 579 27.61 -32.09 -21.17
CA GLN A 579 27.12 -32.57 -22.46
C GLN A 579 25.97 -31.68 -22.96
N ARG A 580 26.09 -31.20 -24.21
CA ARG A 580 24.99 -30.61 -25.02
C ARG A 580 24.19 -29.44 -24.45
N ASN A 581 24.84 -28.44 -23.87
CA ASN A 581 24.29 -27.07 -23.81
C ASN A 581 25.40 -26.08 -23.51
N GLU A 582 25.59 -25.03 -24.32
CA GLU A 582 26.73 -24.11 -24.17
C GLU A 582 26.77 -23.43 -22.78
N GLN A 583 25.64 -22.97 -22.26
CA GLN A 583 25.59 -22.21 -21.01
C GLN A 583 25.69 -23.11 -19.78
N VAL A 584 24.99 -24.24 -19.78
CA VAL A 584 25.04 -25.22 -18.68
C VAL A 584 26.40 -25.91 -18.63
N GLN A 585 26.99 -26.24 -19.78
CA GLN A 585 28.35 -26.77 -19.90
C GLN A 585 29.38 -25.78 -19.38
N LYS A 586 29.25 -24.49 -19.72
CA LYS A 586 30.10 -23.43 -19.16
C LYS A 586 30.03 -23.36 -17.64
N ALA A 587 28.83 -23.36 -17.07
CA ALA A 587 28.66 -23.34 -15.62
C ALA A 587 29.22 -24.59 -14.93
N ALA A 588 29.05 -25.77 -15.54
CA ALA A 588 29.60 -27.02 -15.04
C ALA A 588 31.14 -27.04 -15.08
N VAL A 589 31.75 -26.58 -16.18
CA VAL A 589 33.22 -26.43 -16.28
C VAL A 589 33.74 -25.47 -15.21
N CYS A 590 33.07 -24.32 -14.99
CA CYS A 590 33.42 -23.40 -13.91
C CYS A 590 33.42 -24.09 -12.55
N LEU A 591 32.36 -24.85 -12.23
CA LEU A 591 32.27 -25.61 -10.98
C LEU A 591 33.43 -26.61 -10.82
N TYR A 592 33.74 -27.40 -11.85
CA TYR A 592 34.83 -28.39 -11.80
C TYR A 592 36.21 -27.73 -11.65
N VAL A 593 36.49 -26.66 -12.40
CA VAL A 593 37.76 -25.93 -12.27
C VAL A 593 37.88 -25.27 -10.90
N THR A 594 36.79 -24.72 -10.37
CA THR A 594 36.76 -24.17 -9.01
C THR A 594 37.01 -25.26 -7.97
N LEU A 595 36.42 -26.45 -8.10
CA LEU A 595 36.71 -27.57 -7.22
C LEU A 595 38.17 -28.01 -7.27
N MET A 596 38.75 -28.06 -8.46
CA MET A 596 40.16 -28.41 -8.68
C MET A 596 41.09 -27.39 -7.98
N LYS A 597 40.87 -26.10 -8.21
CA LYS A 597 41.61 -25.01 -7.55
C LYS A 597 41.47 -25.03 -6.03
N MET A 598 40.31 -25.43 -5.53
CA MET A 598 40.06 -25.52 -4.09
C MET A 598 40.76 -26.73 -3.45
N ASP A 599 41.10 -27.76 -4.22
CA ASP A 599 41.91 -28.90 -3.75
C ASP A 599 43.42 -28.65 -3.89
N ASP A 600 43.82 -27.86 -4.89
CA ASP A 600 45.20 -27.38 -5.08
C ASP A 600 45.25 -25.88 -5.43
N PHE A 601 45.62 -25.06 -4.42
CA PHE A 601 45.69 -23.60 -4.55
C PHE A 601 46.83 -23.12 -5.48
N LEU A 602 47.75 -23.99 -5.89
CA LEU A 602 48.87 -23.64 -6.78
C LEU A 602 48.46 -23.57 -8.26
N ILE A 603 47.23 -23.98 -8.59
CA ILE A 603 46.69 -23.86 -9.95
C ILE A 603 46.50 -22.38 -10.29
N THR A 604 47.38 -21.88 -11.17
CA THR A 604 47.31 -20.54 -11.78
C THR A 604 46.64 -20.62 -13.17
N GLY A 605 46.11 -19.50 -13.68
CA GLY A 605 45.49 -19.46 -15.01
C GLY A 605 44.10 -20.13 -15.11
N SER A 606 43.32 -20.15 -14.02
CA SER A 606 42.01 -20.84 -13.99
C SER A 606 41.01 -20.35 -15.05
N GLU A 607 41.06 -19.08 -15.44
CA GLU A 607 40.18 -18.53 -16.50
C GLU A 607 40.56 -19.03 -17.89
N GLU A 608 41.86 -19.06 -18.20
CA GLU A 608 42.37 -19.63 -19.46
C GLU A 608 42.09 -21.13 -19.54
N LEU A 609 42.23 -21.84 -18.40
CA LEU A 609 41.91 -23.25 -18.30
C LEU A 609 40.43 -23.53 -18.58
N LYS A 610 39.50 -22.74 -18.03
CA LYS A 610 38.06 -22.85 -18.31
C LYS A 610 37.77 -22.75 -19.81
N ILE A 611 38.30 -21.72 -20.47
CA ILE A 611 38.11 -21.50 -21.92
C ILE A 611 38.68 -22.67 -22.72
N THR A 612 39.87 -23.14 -22.35
CA THR A 612 40.55 -24.23 -23.06
C THR A 612 39.81 -25.56 -22.91
N ILE A 613 39.31 -25.87 -21.71
CA ILE A 613 38.47 -27.06 -21.48
C ILE A 613 37.21 -26.99 -22.33
N LEU A 614 36.50 -25.85 -22.34
CA LEU A 614 35.28 -25.67 -23.13
C LEU A 614 35.50 -25.95 -24.62
N ASN A 615 36.57 -25.39 -25.19
CA ASN A 615 36.94 -25.65 -26.58
C ASN A 615 37.24 -27.13 -26.85
N CYS A 616 37.88 -27.83 -25.90
CA CYS A 616 38.19 -29.26 -26.05
C CYS A 616 36.94 -30.14 -25.99
N ILE A 617 35.97 -29.82 -25.12
CA ILE A 617 34.77 -30.66 -24.92
C ILE A 617 33.63 -30.36 -25.89
N GLN A 618 33.73 -29.29 -26.69
CA GLN A 618 32.69 -28.88 -27.65
C GLN A 618 32.35 -29.97 -28.68
N GLY A 619 33.32 -30.82 -29.04
CA GLY A 619 33.16 -31.92 -30.01
C GLY A 619 32.75 -33.27 -29.41
N TYR A 620 32.53 -33.37 -28.10
CA TYR A 620 32.24 -34.64 -27.44
C TYR A 620 30.81 -35.13 -27.70
N TYR A 621 30.67 -36.33 -28.29
CA TYR A 621 29.39 -37.02 -28.49
C TYR A 621 29.27 -38.21 -27.52
N ARG A 622 28.20 -38.24 -26.71
CA ARG A 622 27.96 -39.34 -25.74
C ARG A 622 27.49 -40.61 -26.48
N PRO A 623 28.15 -41.77 -26.31
CA PRO A 623 27.64 -43.06 -26.80
C PRO A 623 26.34 -43.48 -26.09
N ASP A 624 25.56 -44.37 -26.72
CA ASP A 624 24.23 -44.82 -26.24
C ASP A 624 24.27 -45.64 -24.93
N ASP A 625 25.42 -46.20 -24.55
CA ASP A 625 25.63 -46.92 -23.29
C ASP A 625 26.70 -46.19 -22.44
N PRO A 626 26.32 -45.47 -21.36
CA PRO A 626 27.17 -44.42 -20.82
C PRO A 626 28.11 -44.91 -19.72
N ASP A 627 29.42 -44.82 -19.98
CA ASP A 627 30.41 -44.63 -18.93
C ASP A 627 30.37 -43.16 -18.47
N ASP A 628 30.07 -42.92 -17.20
CA ASP A 628 29.97 -41.57 -16.62
C ASP A 628 31.30 -40.82 -16.60
N LEU A 629 32.40 -41.56 -16.74
CA LEU A 629 33.74 -41.03 -16.86
C LEU A 629 34.19 -40.86 -18.32
N ALA A 630 33.35 -41.23 -19.30
CA ALA A 630 33.73 -41.27 -20.71
C ALA A 630 34.22 -39.93 -21.25
N ILE A 631 33.61 -38.81 -20.84
CA ILE A 631 34.05 -37.48 -21.29
C ILE A 631 35.46 -37.17 -20.79
N PHE A 632 35.77 -37.50 -19.54
CA PHE A 632 37.10 -37.26 -18.96
C PHE A 632 38.14 -38.21 -19.55
N LYS A 633 37.79 -39.48 -19.79
CA LYS A 633 38.64 -40.45 -20.49
C LYS A 633 38.93 -40.04 -21.92
N TRP A 634 37.92 -39.52 -22.63
CA TRP A 634 38.04 -39.00 -23.99
C TRP A 634 38.91 -37.75 -24.04
N VAL A 635 38.72 -36.80 -23.12
CA VAL A 635 39.58 -35.61 -23.03
C VAL A 635 41.04 -36.01 -22.79
N LYS A 636 41.27 -36.95 -21.86
CA LYS A 636 42.60 -37.48 -21.54
C LYS A 636 43.27 -38.18 -22.73
N SER A 637 42.51 -38.88 -23.57
CA SER A 637 43.07 -39.64 -24.69
C SER A 637 43.26 -38.82 -25.96
N LEU A 638 42.43 -37.79 -26.19
CA LEU A 638 42.41 -37.04 -27.45
C LEU A 638 43.30 -35.80 -27.43
N PHE A 639 43.46 -35.14 -26.28
CA PHE A 639 44.18 -33.87 -26.17
C PHE A 639 45.50 -34.02 -25.41
N SER A 640 46.54 -33.31 -25.85
CA SER A 640 47.84 -33.25 -25.19
C SER A 640 48.09 -31.92 -24.45
N ILE A 641 47.04 -31.13 -24.24
CA ILE A 641 47.14 -29.83 -23.56
C ILE A 641 47.34 -30.07 -22.05
N PRO A 642 48.48 -29.69 -21.45
CA PRO A 642 48.83 -30.10 -20.09
C PRO A 642 47.76 -29.77 -19.05
N GLY A 643 47.23 -28.55 -19.04
CA GLY A 643 46.20 -28.14 -18.06
C GLY A 643 44.88 -28.93 -18.19
N VAL A 644 44.47 -29.26 -19.42
CA VAL A 644 43.24 -30.01 -19.70
C VAL A 644 43.39 -31.49 -19.30
N VAL A 645 44.55 -32.08 -19.58
CA VAL A 645 44.86 -33.47 -19.18
C VAL A 645 44.99 -33.59 -17.67
N VAL A 646 45.63 -32.63 -17.00
CA VAL A 646 45.72 -32.56 -15.55
C VAL A 646 44.33 -32.46 -14.92
N TRP A 647 43.46 -31.60 -15.47
CA TRP A 647 42.07 -31.49 -15.03
C TRP A 647 41.31 -32.81 -15.16
N ALA A 648 41.40 -33.47 -16.33
CA ALA A 648 40.72 -34.75 -16.55
C ALA A 648 41.24 -35.86 -15.63
N ASN A 649 42.56 -35.96 -15.43
CA ASN A 649 43.17 -36.91 -14.49
C ASN A 649 42.72 -36.64 -13.06
N TRP A 650 42.73 -35.39 -12.62
CA TRP A 650 42.29 -35.01 -11.29
C TRP A 650 40.84 -35.42 -11.04
N VAL A 651 39.93 -35.21 -12.00
CA VAL A 651 38.53 -35.67 -11.86
C VAL A 651 38.45 -37.19 -11.73
N LEU A 652 39.18 -37.94 -12.56
CA LEU A 652 39.19 -39.41 -12.54
C LEU A 652 39.72 -39.94 -11.19
N GLU A 653 40.84 -39.40 -10.71
CA GLU A 653 41.44 -39.75 -9.42
C GLU A 653 40.48 -39.47 -8.26
N LYS A 654 39.83 -38.29 -8.24
CA LYS A 654 38.88 -37.95 -7.18
C LYS A 654 37.61 -38.78 -7.19
N PHE A 655 37.19 -39.29 -8.35
CA PHE A 655 36.09 -40.23 -8.41
C PHE A 655 36.47 -41.60 -7.86
N GLU A 656 37.69 -42.08 -8.13
CA GLU A 656 38.21 -43.35 -7.63
C GLU A 656 38.54 -43.34 -6.13
N GLU A 657 38.99 -42.22 -5.58
CA GLU A 657 39.35 -42.05 -4.16
C GLU A 657 38.15 -42.20 -3.19
N ILE A 658 36.91 -42.07 -3.66
CA ILE A 658 35.72 -42.07 -2.79
C ILE A 658 35.10 -43.47 -2.69
N GLU A 659 35.39 -44.16 -1.59
CA GLU A 659 34.66 -45.37 -1.21
C GLU A 659 33.18 -45.04 -0.92
N GLU A 660 32.26 -45.75 -1.59
CA GLU A 660 30.84 -45.68 -1.25
C GLU A 660 30.62 -46.26 0.17
N PRO A 661 29.92 -45.55 1.07
CA PRO A 661 29.57 -46.12 2.36
C PRO A 661 28.67 -47.34 2.13
N LYS A 662 29.20 -48.55 2.39
CA LYS A 662 28.43 -49.79 2.43
C LYS A 662 27.20 -49.55 3.30
N ALA A 663 26.02 -49.50 2.69
CA ALA A 663 24.77 -49.34 3.41
C ALA A 663 24.72 -50.41 4.52
N LYS A 664 24.47 -49.98 5.77
CA LYS A 664 24.17 -50.88 6.87
C LYS A 664 22.88 -51.64 6.52
N ILE A 665 23.01 -52.80 5.89
CA ILE A 665 22.00 -53.84 5.90
C ILE A 665 21.95 -54.37 7.33
N ARG A 666 21.14 -53.72 8.18
CA ARG A 666 20.69 -54.28 9.47
C ARG A 666 19.27 -53.80 9.74
N ARG A 667 18.30 -54.59 9.29
CA ARG A 667 17.24 -55.24 10.11
C ARG A 667 16.05 -55.63 9.24
N LYS A 668 16.00 -56.89 8.83
CA LYS A 668 14.80 -57.74 8.84
C LYS A 668 15.28 -59.18 9.03
N GLU A 669 15.54 -59.50 10.29
CA GLU A 669 15.13 -60.76 10.91
C GLU A 669 14.28 -60.38 12.11
#